data_AF-A0A3A8KE52-F1
#
_entry.id   AF-A0A3A8KE52-F1
#
_cell.length_a   1.000
_cell.length_b   1.000
_cell.length_c   1.000
_cell.angle_alpha   90.00
_cell.angle_beta   90.00
_cell.angle_gamma   90.00
#
_symmetry.space_group_name_H-M   'P 1'
#
loop_
_entity.id
_entity.type
_entity.pdbx_description
1 polymer ?
#
loop_
_entity_poly.entity_id
_entity_poly.type
_entity_poly.pdbx_seq_one_letter_code
_entity_poly.pdbx_strand_id
1 'polypeptide(L)'
;MCRSRVSALDFRPSSTTFRGPRKTHASKVAAVASVLLMLLAFAPTAHAEAARTAAQPALDGWRFRWGDSPLGPDGVPTWATEPEDAAGWQAVDALKEPPGRGTNTFLWLSIPVPQGPWLEPALFLGNVANAVEVYAGGQRVYVSGTLTPTGQETMESMVWHLVPVPPASLGHRVLLRIQAHGPAIGITRDAKVGSHRDLLAEVTRTGLAPFVMGTLLLGIGAVALGAALLRRQWRMLAALTVFSAGSGALLLGSSGLFAALWNGAAQGSVVTLLGSYAILPSLAWFISDTVGADKLRWLRRGAAVVTVPAILQAIIVVADLGAAWRLLPAFILYSLPGLLVCVGVAVVQAWKGDKDARIFVAGLGVLTFVLLLSTLPMLGLMEVTDSQVHWGFFALTLSLVGIVARRSSEVVRSLAEYTHQLDARRKDVRLLAEGMGRGADELAAVVQQLHTSSEEQTVGISRQAAALRELEQTVEEIRQGSHLTADKARLLAASAESAEAVGREGGTALERTLTDLAAIRTEVSEMAARILALDARTREVSGIVDDVKTLADQSNMLAINAAIEAVRNGDSGKGFGVVAKEMRRLADQSIRATERIRDVLDGVSMSMREAAQMSEQGEARVQVSLDAVRNSGAQLQKLAGIIGDTSGSVRQITQAVAQQDSGTHQIAQAIQELSGQMQRTLQAVEETRTVTRSVQTLAEVMSGAAVKTLRSGTLDEQQKPAAA
;
A
#
# COMPACT_ATOMS: atom_id res chain seq x y z
N MET A 1 39.04 5.86 -15.19
CA MET A 1 38.98 5.51 -16.64
C MET A 1 37.90 4.44 -16.76
N CYS A 2 36.72 4.59 -17.37
CA CYS A 2 36.31 5.35 -18.55
C CYS A 2 35.09 6.26 -18.31
N ARG A 3 35.15 7.41 -18.99
CA ARG A 3 34.13 8.42 -19.33
C ARG A 3 32.86 7.80 -19.96
N SER A 4 31.70 8.43 -20.13
CA SER A 4 31.05 9.69 -19.72
C SER A 4 29.73 9.72 -20.51
N ARG A 5 28.61 10.17 -19.93
CA ARG A 5 27.69 11.13 -20.56
C ARG A 5 26.53 11.43 -19.60
N VAL A 6 26.72 12.53 -18.89
CA VAL A 6 25.66 13.32 -18.28
C VAL A 6 25.08 14.19 -19.38
N SER A 7 23.77 14.16 -19.57
CA SER A 7 23.02 15.17 -20.30
C SER A 7 21.85 15.62 -19.43
N ALA A 8 22.07 16.74 -18.74
CA ALA A 8 21.02 17.58 -18.20
C ALA A 8 20.30 18.27 -19.37
N LEU A 9 18.97 18.27 -19.36
CA LEU A 9 18.15 19.14 -20.20
C LEU A 9 16.82 19.44 -19.49
N ASP A 10 16.80 20.62 -18.89
CA ASP A 10 15.71 21.59 -18.75
C ASP A 10 14.26 21.12 -18.54
N PHE A 11 13.81 21.34 -17.31
CA PHE A 11 12.41 21.53 -16.94
C PHE A 11 11.86 22.84 -17.54
N ARG A 12 10.93 22.72 -18.50
CA ARG A 12 9.92 23.76 -18.77
C ARG A 12 8.56 23.27 -18.27
N PRO A 13 7.82 24.02 -17.43
CA PRO A 13 6.45 23.67 -17.10
C PRO A 13 5.54 24.12 -18.26
N SER A 14 5.10 23.17 -19.09
CA SER A 14 4.01 23.41 -20.04
C SER A 14 2.69 23.48 -19.26
N SER A 15 2.14 24.69 -19.14
CA SER A 15 0.79 24.92 -18.63
C SER A 15 -0.25 24.41 -19.63
N THR A 16 -0.64 23.15 -19.53
CA THR A 16 -1.81 22.61 -20.22
C THR A 16 -3.02 22.71 -19.28
N THR A 17 -3.78 23.79 -19.44
CA THR A 17 -5.13 23.94 -18.86
C THR A 17 -6.03 22.82 -19.40
N PHE A 18 -6.21 21.76 -18.61
CA PHE A 18 -7.11 20.66 -18.93
C PHE A 18 -8.55 21.10 -18.64
N ARG A 19 -9.32 21.35 -19.71
CA ARG A 19 -10.77 21.57 -19.67
C ARG A 19 -11.45 20.35 -19.04
N GLY A 20 -12.16 20.56 -17.93
CA GLY A 20 -12.96 19.53 -17.28
C GLY A 20 -14.03 18.92 -18.21
N PRO A 21 -14.45 17.66 -17.98
CA PRO A 21 -15.39 16.97 -18.84
C PRO A 21 -16.77 17.63 -18.80
N ARG A 22 -17.31 17.89 -20.00
CA ARG A 22 -18.59 18.54 -20.29
C ARG A 22 -19.76 17.83 -19.59
N LYS A 23 -20.15 18.29 -18.39
CA LYS A 23 -21.37 17.88 -17.66
C LYS A 23 -22.69 18.35 -18.29
N THR A 24 -22.68 18.93 -19.49
CA THR A 24 -23.82 19.71 -20.01
C THR A 24 -24.65 19.06 -21.12
N HIS A 25 -24.26 17.90 -21.67
CA HIS A 25 -24.96 17.39 -22.87
C HIS A 25 -26.21 16.56 -22.58
N ALA A 26 -26.20 15.67 -21.58
CA ALA A 26 -27.36 14.80 -21.31
C ALA A 26 -28.58 15.57 -20.78
N SER A 27 -28.40 16.57 -19.90
CA SER A 27 -29.52 17.38 -19.40
C SER A 27 -30.09 18.32 -20.46
N LYS A 28 -29.26 18.80 -21.40
CA LYS A 28 -29.72 19.62 -22.53
C LYS A 28 -30.53 18.80 -23.51
N VAL A 29 -30.15 17.55 -23.80
CA VAL A 29 -30.93 16.68 -24.71
C VAL A 29 -32.29 16.33 -24.09
N ALA A 30 -32.34 16.01 -22.79
CA ALA A 30 -33.60 15.75 -22.11
C ALA A 30 -34.50 17.00 -22.02
N ALA A 31 -33.94 18.18 -21.71
CA ALA A 31 -34.67 19.44 -21.68
C ALA A 31 -35.18 19.85 -23.06
N VAL A 32 -34.37 19.68 -24.11
CA VAL A 32 -34.77 19.95 -25.50
C VAL A 32 -35.85 18.98 -25.95
N ALA A 33 -35.79 17.71 -25.58
CA ALA A 33 -36.83 16.72 -25.89
C ALA A 33 -38.17 17.06 -25.19
N SER A 34 -38.15 17.48 -23.92
CA SER A 34 -39.36 17.92 -23.21
C SER A 34 -39.95 19.22 -23.77
N VAL A 35 -39.10 20.16 -24.18
CA VAL A 35 -39.53 21.41 -24.82
C VAL A 35 -40.10 21.14 -26.22
N LEU A 36 -39.50 20.23 -27.01
CA LEU A 36 -40.06 19.80 -28.29
C LEU A 36 -41.42 19.09 -28.12
N LEU A 37 -41.58 18.29 -27.07
CA LEU A 37 -42.84 17.60 -26.74
C LEU A 37 -43.95 18.59 -26.34
N MET A 38 -43.61 19.62 -25.56
CA MET A 38 -44.54 20.71 -25.26
C MET A 38 -44.88 21.52 -26.51
N LEU A 39 -43.91 21.83 -27.36
CA LEU A 39 -44.12 22.57 -28.60
C LEU A 39 -44.97 21.80 -29.63
N LEU A 40 -44.84 20.47 -29.70
CA LEU A 40 -45.68 19.62 -30.55
C LEU A 40 -47.11 19.45 -30.02
N ALA A 41 -47.30 19.47 -28.69
CA ALA A 41 -48.62 19.41 -28.07
C ALA A 41 -49.36 20.78 -28.06
N PHE A 42 -48.60 21.88 -28.06
CA PHE A 42 -49.12 23.26 -28.14
C PHE A 42 -49.00 23.88 -29.55
N ALA A 43 -48.77 23.06 -30.58
CA ALA A 43 -48.73 23.58 -31.94
C ALA A 43 -50.04 24.36 -32.21
N PRO A 44 -49.97 25.67 -32.51
CA PRO A 44 -51.15 26.47 -32.75
C PRO A 44 -51.94 25.81 -33.87
N THR A 45 -53.24 25.63 -33.69
CA THR A 45 -54.15 25.34 -34.80
C THR A 45 -53.93 26.45 -35.81
N ALA A 46 -53.17 26.16 -36.86
CA ALA A 46 -52.96 27.09 -37.94
C ALA A 46 -54.34 27.33 -38.56
N HIS A 47 -54.97 28.43 -38.14
CA HIS A 47 -56.15 28.98 -38.76
C HIS A 47 -55.71 29.51 -40.11
N ALA A 48 -55.60 28.62 -41.10
CA ALA A 48 -55.62 29.03 -42.49
C ALA A 48 -57.00 29.60 -42.75
N GLU A 49 -57.03 30.91 -43.01
CA GLU A 49 -58.17 31.73 -43.38
C GLU A 49 -59.03 31.01 -44.42
N ALA A 50 -60.18 30.50 -43.97
CA ALA A 50 -61.14 29.82 -44.82
C ALA A 50 -61.90 30.86 -45.64
N ALA A 51 -61.48 31.05 -46.90
CA ALA A 51 -62.30 31.73 -47.88
C ALA A 51 -62.36 30.90 -49.16
N ARG A 52 -63.60 30.52 -49.50
CA ARG A 52 -64.11 29.99 -50.78
C ARG A 52 -64.32 28.47 -50.91
N THR A 53 -64.86 27.82 -49.87
CA THR A 53 -65.98 26.82 -49.92
C THR A 53 -66.12 26.08 -48.58
N ALA A 54 -66.48 26.79 -47.51
CA ALA A 54 -66.66 26.14 -46.20
C ALA A 54 -67.77 25.08 -46.27
N ALA A 55 -67.55 23.94 -45.60
CA ALA A 55 -68.58 22.94 -45.36
C ALA A 55 -69.78 23.59 -44.65
N GLN A 56 -70.97 23.35 -45.16
CA GLN A 56 -72.21 23.86 -44.58
C GLN A 56 -72.84 22.79 -43.70
N PRO A 57 -73.29 23.12 -42.47
CA PRO A 57 -74.01 22.18 -41.64
C PRO A 57 -75.35 21.85 -42.29
N ALA A 58 -75.65 20.56 -42.44
CA ALA A 58 -76.86 20.06 -43.06
C ALA A 58 -77.97 19.90 -42.01
N LEU A 59 -78.41 20.99 -41.39
CA LEU A 59 -79.24 20.92 -40.16
C LEU A 59 -80.74 21.19 -40.36
N ASP A 60 -81.15 21.72 -41.51
CA ASP A 60 -82.54 22.11 -41.73
C ASP A 60 -83.26 21.20 -42.73
N GLY A 61 -84.56 20.96 -42.50
CA GLY A 61 -85.45 20.34 -43.47
C GLY A 61 -85.30 18.83 -43.65
N TRP A 62 -84.87 18.08 -42.63
CA TRP A 62 -84.82 16.62 -42.67
C TRP A 62 -86.22 16.02 -42.65
N ARG A 63 -86.41 14.91 -43.36
CA ARG A 63 -87.64 14.12 -43.31
C ARG A 63 -87.32 12.67 -42.98
N PHE A 64 -88.23 11.97 -42.34
CA PHE A 64 -88.06 10.56 -42.00
C PHE A 64 -89.28 9.72 -42.36
N ARG A 65 -89.06 8.40 -42.49
CA ARG A 65 -90.10 7.39 -42.65
C ARG A 65 -89.66 6.09 -41.96
N TRP A 66 -90.54 5.51 -41.14
CA TRP A 66 -90.28 4.24 -40.47
C TRP A 66 -90.68 3.06 -41.33
N GLY A 67 -89.98 1.93 -41.15
CA GLY A 67 -90.20 0.69 -41.88
C GLY A 67 -89.23 0.53 -43.05
N ASP A 68 -89.28 -0.62 -43.70
CA ASP A 68 -88.43 -0.89 -44.85
C ASP A 68 -89.23 -0.78 -46.16
N SER A 69 -88.57 -0.30 -47.20
CA SER A 69 -89.17 -0.16 -48.52
C SER A 69 -89.19 -1.52 -49.22
N PRO A 70 -90.27 -1.90 -49.92
CA PRO A 70 -90.23 -3.06 -50.81
C PRO A 70 -89.14 -2.86 -51.88
N LEU A 71 -88.52 -3.94 -52.30
CA LEU A 71 -87.48 -3.93 -53.32
C LEU A 71 -88.13 -3.96 -54.72
N GLY A 72 -87.70 -3.06 -55.60
CA GLY A 72 -88.05 -3.11 -57.01
C GLY A 72 -87.36 -4.27 -57.75
N PRO A 73 -87.72 -4.53 -59.01
CA PRO A 73 -87.16 -5.60 -59.82
C PRO A 73 -85.62 -5.50 -60.00
N ASP A 74 -85.07 -4.29 -59.92
CA ASP A 74 -83.63 -4.03 -60.05
C ASP A 74 -82.87 -4.13 -58.70
N GLY A 75 -83.55 -4.57 -57.63
CA GLY A 75 -82.97 -4.68 -56.28
C GLY A 75 -82.78 -3.35 -55.56
N VAL A 76 -83.20 -2.23 -56.15
CA VAL A 76 -83.25 -0.90 -55.52
C VAL A 76 -84.57 -0.75 -54.77
N PRO A 77 -84.58 -0.25 -53.51
CA PRO A 77 -85.82 -0.04 -52.78
C PRO A 77 -86.72 1.01 -53.46
N THR A 78 -88.01 0.75 -53.58
CA THR A 78 -88.96 1.62 -54.30
C THR A 78 -89.02 3.04 -53.75
N TRP A 79 -88.85 3.24 -52.43
CA TRP A 79 -88.80 4.59 -51.83
C TRP A 79 -87.58 5.40 -52.26
N ALA A 80 -86.53 4.76 -52.79
CA ALA A 80 -85.36 5.47 -53.31
C ALA A 80 -85.62 6.13 -54.67
N THR A 81 -86.65 5.69 -55.40
CA THR A 81 -87.04 6.18 -56.74
C THR A 81 -88.39 6.92 -56.74
N GLU A 82 -89.05 7.04 -55.60
CA GLU A 82 -90.28 7.83 -55.43
C GLU A 82 -89.99 9.35 -55.62
N PRO A 83 -90.96 10.13 -56.16
CA PRO A 83 -90.85 11.59 -56.20
C PRO A 83 -90.66 12.19 -54.80
N GLU A 84 -89.91 13.30 -54.68
CA GLU A 84 -89.56 13.92 -53.38
C GLU A 84 -90.76 14.34 -52.51
N ASP A 85 -91.93 14.52 -53.13
CA ASP A 85 -93.20 14.91 -52.48
C ASP A 85 -94.16 13.73 -52.22
N ALA A 86 -93.67 12.49 -52.31
CA ALA A 86 -94.49 11.30 -52.03
C ALA A 86 -95.09 11.31 -50.61
N ALA A 87 -96.32 10.82 -50.49
CA ALA A 87 -97.02 10.74 -49.21
C ALA A 87 -96.34 9.74 -48.25
N GLY A 88 -96.14 10.13 -46.99
CA GLY A 88 -95.60 9.25 -45.93
C GLY A 88 -94.32 9.73 -45.24
N TRP A 89 -93.71 10.82 -45.72
CA TRP A 89 -92.55 11.46 -45.08
C TRP A 89 -92.98 12.45 -43.98
N GLN A 90 -92.34 12.38 -42.81
CA GLN A 90 -92.58 13.28 -41.67
C GLN A 90 -91.36 14.17 -41.42
N ALA A 91 -91.54 15.40 -40.94
CA ALA A 91 -90.42 16.28 -40.60
C ALA A 91 -89.73 15.84 -39.31
N VAL A 92 -88.40 15.95 -39.25
CA VAL A 92 -87.60 15.72 -38.03
C VAL A 92 -86.52 16.79 -37.91
N ASP A 93 -86.20 17.17 -36.68
CA ASP A 93 -85.03 18.01 -36.40
C ASP A 93 -83.76 17.23 -36.77
N ALA A 94 -82.78 17.87 -37.41
CA ALA A 94 -81.52 17.21 -37.72
C ALA A 94 -80.81 16.71 -36.45
N LEU A 95 -80.11 15.58 -36.59
CA LEU A 95 -79.31 14.94 -35.54
C LEU A 95 -80.08 14.51 -34.27
N LYS A 96 -81.42 14.57 -34.28
CA LYS A 96 -82.28 13.98 -33.24
C LYS A 96 -82.89 12.67 -33.73
N GLU A 97 -83.08 11.73 -32.81
CA GLU A 97 -83.80 10.48 -33.12
C GLU A 97 -85.28 10.79 -33.43
N PRO A 98 -85.83 10.32 -34.56
CA PRO A 98 -87.22 10.57 -34.90
C PRO A 98 -88.19 9.95 -33.89
N PRO A 99 -89.32 10.61 -33.56
CA PRO A 99 -90.31 10.04 -32.66
C PRO A 99 -91.03 8.83 -33.27
N GLY A 100 -91.59 7.97 -32.42
CA GLY A 100 -92.51 6.91 -32.86
C GLY A 100 -91.88 5.62 -33.40
N ARG A 101 -90.64 5.29 -33.02
CA ARG A 101 -89.91 4.09 -33.49
C ARG A 101 -90.66 2.77 -33.33
N GLY A 102 -91.30 2.53 -32.18
CA GLY A 102 -92.01 1.26 -31.91
C GLY A 102 -91.08 0.04 -32.05
N THR A 103 -91.50 -0.95 -32.84
CA THR A 103 -90.70 -2.16 -33.16
C THR A 103 -89.92 -2.03 -34.47
N ASN A 104 -89.87 -0.84 -35.09
CA ASN A 104 -89.19 -0.67 -36.37
C ASN A 104 -87.67 -0.66 -36.18
N THR A 105 -87.00 -1.47 -37.01
CA THR A 105 -85.54 -1.58 -37.07
C THR A 105 -84.95 -0.82 -38.26
N PHE A 106 -85.78 -0.44 -39.24
CA PHE A 106 -85.40 0.35 -40.41
C PHE A 106 -85.92 1.79 -40.29
N LEU A 107 -85.01 2.73 -40.52
CA LEU A 107 -85.25 4.16 -40.59
C LEU A 107 -84.79 4.69 -41.95
N TRP A 108 -85.69 5.34 -42.67
CA TRP A 108 -85.34 6.15 -43.83
C TRP A 108 -85.22 7.61 -43.43
N LEU A 109 -84.09 8.23 -43.72
CA LEU A 109 -83.84 9.66 -43.56
C LEU A 109 -83.63 10.32 -44.92
N SER A 110 -84.32 11.42 -45.17
CA SER A 110 -84.17 12.23 -46.34
C SER A 110 -83.52 13.55 -45.94
N ILE A 111 -82.29 13.77 -46.41
CA ILE A 111 -81.46 14.92 -46.07
C ILE A 111 -81.35 15.83 -47.29
N PRO A 112 -81.73 17.11 -47.20
CA PRO A 112 -81.57 18.04 -48.31
C PRO A 112 -80.08 18.35 -48.54
N VAL A 113 -79.66 18.32 -49.81
CA VAL A 113 -78.32 18.74 -50.21
C VAL A 113 -78.43 20.14 -50.83
N PRO A 114 -77.94 21.21 -50.18
CA PRO A 114 -78.04 22.55 -50.71
C PRO A 114 -77.26 22.70 -52.02
N GLN A 115 -77.65 23.64 -52.87
CA GLN A 115 -76.81 24.01 -54.02
C GLN A 115 -75.55 24.71 -53.52
N GLY A 116 -74.38 24.26 -53.98
CA GLY A 116 -73.10 24.82 -53.59
C GLY A 116 -72.05 24.67 -54.70
N PRO A 117 -70.99 25.48 -54.72
CA PRO A 117 -69.97 25.47 -55.77
C PRO A 117 -68.92 24.37 -55.54
N TRP A 118 -69.37 23.15 -55.23
CA TRP A 118 -68.50 22.00 -54.94
C TRP A 118 -68.36 21.11 -56.18
N LEU A 119 -67.12 20.91 -56.67
CA LEU A 119 -66.86 20.01 -57.80
C LEU A 119 -67.04 18.53 -57.43
N GLU A 120 -66.62 18.16 -56.21
CA GLU A 120 -66.75 16.81 -55.65
C GLU A 120 -67.60 16.92 -54.37
N PRO A 121 -68.94 17.05 -54.47
CA PRO A 121 -69.77 17.20 -53.30
C PRO A 121 -69.80 15.90 -52.48
N ALA A 122 -69.69 16.04 -51.17
CA ALA A 122 -69.78 14.93 -50.24
C ALA A 122 -70.62 15.33 -49.03
N LEU A 123 -71.29 14.33 -48.46
CA LEU A 123 -72.06 14.41 -47.24
C LEU A 123 -71.26 13.72 -46.12
N PHE A 124 -70.76 14.50 -45.18
CA PHE A 124 -70.14 14.02 -43.96
C PHE A 124 -71.22 13.70 -42.93
N LEU A 125 -71.18 12.49 -42.38
CA LEU A 125 -72.08 11.97 -41.36
C LEU A 125 -71.23 11.54 -40.15
N GLY A 126 -71.45 12.14 -38.98
CA GLY A 126 -70.56 11.99 -37.83
C GLY A 126 -70.55 10.60 -37.18
N ASN A 127 -71.71 10.07 -36.83
CA ASN A 127 -71.85 8.69 -36.34
C ASN A 127 -73.22 8.18 -36.77
N VAL A 128 -73.25 7.13 -37.60
CA VAL A 128 -74.49 6.55 -38.12
C VAL A 128 -74.74 5.22 -37.41
N ALA A 129 -75.98 4.99 -36.98
CA ALA A 129 -76.32 3.77 -36.26
C ALA A 129 -76.13 2.52 -37.13
N ASN A 130 -75.29 1.60 -36.61
CA ASN A 130 -75.02 0.24 -37.07
C ASN A 130 -74.76 0.04 -38.58
N ALA A 131 -75.79 0.02 -39.44
CA ALA A 131 -75.62 -0.17 -40.88
C ALA A 131 -76.44 0.84 -41.70
N VAL A 132 -75.84 1.38 -42.76
CA VAL A 132 -76.45 2.42 -43.61
C VAL A 132 -76.18 2.18 -45.10
N GLU A 133 -77.21 2.36 -45.90
CA GLU A 133 -77.12 2.55 -47.35
C GLU A 133 -77.56 3.97 -47.69
N VAL A 134 -76.86 4.61 -48.61
CA VAL A 134 -77.20 5.95 -49.09
C VAL A 134 -77.54 5.91 -50.57
N TYR A 135 -78.66 6.53 -50.91
CA TYR A 135 -79.23 6.61 -52.24
C TYR A 135 -79.33 8.06 -52.69
N ALA A 136 -78.89 8.33 -53.91
CA ALA A 136 -78.97 9.64 -54.53
C ALA A 136 -79.46 9.47 -55.99
N GLY A 137 -80.51 10.18 -56.38
CA GLY A 137 -81.10 10.06 -57.72
C GLY A 137 -81.55 8.64 -58.09
N GLY A 138 -82.03 7.85 -57.13
CA GLY A 138 -82.45 6.46 -57.34
C GLY A 138 -81.32 5.43 -57.42
N GLN A 139 -80.05 5.82 -57.28
CA GLN A 139 -78.91 4.90 -57.26
C GLN A 139 -78.25 4.83 -55.88
N ARG A 140 -77.76 3.65 -55.51
CA ARG A 140 -77.01 3.44 -54.26
C ARG A 140 -75.58 3.95 -54.42
N VAL A 141 -75.21 4.97 -53.66
CA VAL A 141 -73.93 5.69 -53.77
C VAL A 141 -72.94 5.37 -52.64
N TYR A 142 -73.43 4.88 -51.50
CA TYR A 142 -72.58 4.50 -50.37
C TYR A 142 -73.23 3.40 -49.54
N VAL A 143 -72.40 2.51 -49.00
CA VAL A 143 -72.81 1.43 -48.10
C VAL A 143 -71.77 1.34 -46.98
N SER A 144 -72.24 1.20 -45.76
CA SER A 144 -71.42 0.85 -44.60
C SER A 144 -72.17 -0.14 -43.73
N GLY A 145 -71.62 -1.34 -43.56
CA GLY A 145 -72.30 -2.45 -42.90
C GLY A 145 -73.19 -3.26 -43.83
N THR A 146 -73.75 -4.34 -43.30
CA THR A 146 -74.73 -5.17 -44.05
C THR A 146 -76.12 -5.03 -43.45
N LEU A 147 -77.10 -4.69 -44.30
CA LEU A 147 -78.51 -4.60 -43.93
C LEU A 147 -79.18 -5.92 -44.29
N THR A 148 -79.85 -6.55 -43.33
CA THR A 148 -80.55 -7.83 -43.51
C THR A 148 -82.03 -7.68 -43.16
N PRO A 149 -82.98 -7.97 -44.08
CA PRO A 149 -84.41 -7.78 -43.83
C PRO A 149 -84.97 -8.59 -42.65
N THR A 150 -84.35 -9.73 -42.33
CA THR A 150 -84.80 -10.69 -41.31
C THR A 150 -83.73 -11.01 -40.26
N GLY A 151 -82.54 -10.43 -40.39
CA GLY A 151 -81.36 -10.75 -39.57
C GLY A 151 -80.88 -9.57 -38.73
N GLN A 152 -79.79 -9.79 -38.00
CA GLN A 152 -79.06 -8.69 -37.36
C GLN A 152 -78.14 -8.03 -38.40
N GLU A 153 -78.18 -6.71 -38.40
CA GLU A 153 -77.26 -5.83 -39.11
C GLU A 153 -75.83 -6.02 -38.59
N THR A 154 -74.84 -5.94 -39.48
CA THR A 154 -73.44 -5.90 -39.07
C THR A 154 -72.93 -4.47 -39.18
N MET A 155 -72.34 -3.97 -38.10
CA MET A 155 -71.69 -2.67 -38.08
C MET A 155 -70.25 -2.81 -38.55
N GLU A 156 -69.89 -2.09 -39.61
CA GLU A 156 -68.52 -2.08 -40.15
C GLU A 156 -67.65 -0.98 -39.53
N SER A 157 -68.22 0.15 -39.12
CA SER A 157 -67.45 1.25 -38.54
C SER A 157 -68.26 2.01 -37.49
N MET A 158 -67.56 2.54 -36.49
CA MET A 158 -68.06 3.44 -35.44
C MET A 158 -67.59 4.88 -35.65
N VAL A 159 -66.88 5.13 -36.74
CA VAL A 159 -66.30 6.42 -37.08
C VAL A 159 -67.27 7.15 -38.03
N TRP A 160 -67.03 8.43 -38.27
CA TRP A 160 -67.73 9.20 -39.27
C TRP A 160 -67.68 8.54 -40.66
N HIS A 161 -68.68 8.85 -41.47
CA HIS A 161 -68.83 8.42 -42.86
C HIS A 161 -68.72 9.65 -43.77
N LEU A 162 -67.95 9.54 -44.85
CA LEU A 162 -67.87 10.57 -45.88
C LEU A 162 -68.47 10.01 -47.16
N VAL A 163 -69.70 10.40 -47.43
CA VAL A 163 -70.53 9.85 -48.52
C VAL A 163 -70.35 10.71 -49.76
N PRO A 164 -69.83 10.19 -50.88
CA PRO A 164 -69.77 10.94 -52.13
C PRO A 164 -71.19 11.16 -52.66
N VAL A 165 -71.50 12.41 -53.02
CA VAL A 165 -72.80 12.79 -53.60
C VAL A 165 -72.58 13.06 -55.09
N PRO A 166 -73.37 12.48 -56.00
CA PRO A 166 -73.29 12.81 -57.42
C PRO A 166 -73.60 14.31 -57.63
N PRO A 167 -72.87 15.04 -58.51
CA PRO A 167 -73.14 16.47 -58.76
C PRO A 167 -74.59 16.75 -59.21
N ALA A 168 -75.23 15.80 -59.87
CA ALA A 168 -76.63 15.87 -60.29
C ALA A 168 -77.63 15.90 -59.12
N SER A 169 -77.21 15.53 -57.90
CA SER A 169 -78.04 15.53 -56.70
C SER A 169 -77.94 16.82 -55.88
N LEU A 170 -77.19 17.83 -56.35
CA LEU A 170 -77.15 19.16 -55.73
C LEU A 170 -78.49 19.88 -55.89
N GLY A 171 -79.04 20.40 -54.80
CA GLY A 171 -80.40 20.98 -54.76
C GLY A 171 -81.52 19.94 -54.61
N HIS A 172 -81.18 18.65 -54.62
CA HIS A 172 -82.08 17.52 -54.40
C HIS A 172 -81.84 16.89 -53.03
N ARG A 173 -82.68 15.91 -52.67
CA ARG A 173 -82.59 15.20 -51.38
C ARG A 173 -81.84 13.88 -51.54
N VAL A 174 -80.96 13.57 -50.58
CA VAL A 174 -80.27 12.29 -50.46
C VAL A 174 -80.99 11.44 -49.42
N LEU A 175 -81.20 10.15 -49.74
CA LEU A 175 -81.96 9.22 -48.93
C LEU A 175 -81.01 8.24 -48.25
N LEU A 176 -81.12 8.09 -46.93
CA LEU A 176 -80.36 7.15 -46.14
C LEU A 176 -81.31 6.10 -45.60
N ARG A 177 -81.02 4.83 -45.88
CA ARG A 177 -81.67 3.67 -45.29
C ARG A 177 -80.78 3.14 -44.19
N ILE A 178 -81.20 3.30 -42.95
CA ILE A 178 -80.44 2.92 -41.75
C ILE A 178 -81.14 1.75 -41.09
N GLN A 179 -80.40 0.69 -40.77
CA GLN A 179 -80.90 -0.42 -39.96
C GLN A 179 -80.18 -0.44 -38.62
N ALA A 180 -80.94 -0.40 -37.52
CA ALA A 180 -80.39 -0.59 -36.18
C ALA A 180 -81.38 -1.28 -35.23
N HIS A 181 -80.92 -2.31 -34.52
CA HIS A 181 -81.62 -2.99 -33.44
C HIS A 181 -81.27 -2.43 -32.05
N GLY A 182 -80.28 -1.53 -31.97
CA GLY A 182 -79.86 -0.88 -30.72
C GLY A 182 -80.83 0.20 -30.22
N PRO A 183 -80.66 0.72 -28.99
CA PRO A 183 -81.58 1.68 -28.38
C PRO A 183 -81.65 3.05 -29.08
N ALA A 184 -80.68 3.37 -29.95
CA ALA A 184 -80.66 4.58 -30.76
C ALA A 184 -80.52 4.22 -32.24
N ILE A 185 -81.25 4.91 -33.11
CA ILE A 185 -81.13 4.81 -34.58
C ILE A 185 -81.12 6.20 -35.22
N GLY A 186 -80.30 6.38 -36.25
CA GLY A 186 -80.15 7.65 -36.96
C GLY A 186 -78.71 8.13 -37.03
N ILE A 187 -78.54 9.43 -37.29
CA ILE A 187 -77.23 10.10 -37.35
C ILE A 187 -77.06 10.92 -36.08
N THR A 188 -75.91 10.77 -35.43
CA THR A 188 -75.51 11.51 -34.24
C THR A 188 -74.19 12.24 -34.50
N ARG A 189 -73.84 13.18 -33.61
CA ARG A 189 -72.62 14.00 -33.62
C ARG A 189 -72.59 15.15 -34.62
N ASP A 190 -72.64 14.89 -35.92
CA ASP A 190 -72.50 15.96 -36.94
C ASP A 190 -73.05 15.54 -38.31
N ALA A 191 -73.51 16.49 -39.12
CA ALA A 191 -73.89 16.28 -40.52
C ALA A 191 -73.56 17.52 -41.34
N LYS A 192 -72.68 17.39 -42.32
CA LYS A 192 -72.16 18.52 -43.13
C LYS A 192 -72.12 18.19 -44.61
N VAL A 193 -72.41 19.17 -45.46
CA VAL A 193 -72.22 19.08 -46.91
C VAL A 193 -71.08 20.00 -47.32
N GLY A 194 -70.17 19.51 -48.16
CA GLY A 194 -69.03 20.28 -48.63
C GLY A 194 -68.28 19.60 -49.76
N SER A 195 -67.13 20.16 -50.14
CA SER A 195 -66.18 19.44 -50.98
C SER A 195 -65.60 18.26 -50.21
N HIS A 196 -65.47 17.11 -50.87
CA HIS A 196 -64.83 15.92 -50.32
C HIS A 196 -63.47 16.23 -49.67
N ARG A 197 -62.64 17.07 -50.29
CA ARG A 197 -61.31 17.43 -49.78
C ARG A 197 -61.34 18.31 -48.54
N ASP A 198 -62.26 19.27 -48.50
CA ASP A 198 -62.37 20.20 -47.37
C ASP A 198 -62.89 19.48 -46.12
N LEU A 199 -63.89 18.61 -46.29
CA LEU A 199 -64.41 17.76 -45.22
C LEU A 199 -63.35 16.77 -44.71
N LEU A 200 -62.57 16.16 -45.61
CA LEU A 200 -61.47 15.27 -45.21
C LEU A 200 -60.36 16.04 -44.48
N ALA A 201 -60.04 17.27 -44.91
CA ALA A 201 -59.05 18.12 -44.26
C ALA A 201 -59.48 18.55 -42.84
N GLU A 202 -60.77 18.84 -42.63
CA GLU A 202 -61.33 19.17 -41.31
C GLU A 202 -61.21 18.00 -40.33
N VAL A 203 -61.57 16.79 -40.76
CA VAL A 203 -61.39 15.56 -39.99
C VAL A 203 -59.90 15.32 -39.68
N THR A 204 -59.03 15.53 -40.66
CA THR A 204 -57.58 15.36 -40.48
C THR A 204 -57.02 16.32 -39.42
N ARG A 205 -57.52 17.57 -39.39
CA ARG A 205 -57.10 18.59 -38.41
C ARG A 205 -57.58 18.25 -36.99
N THR A 206 -58.84 17.85 -36.84
CA THR A 206 -59.40 17.48 -35.52
C THR A 206 -58.78 16.19 -34.98
N GLY A 207 -58.39 15.28 -35.87
CA GLY A 207 -57.71 14.02 -35.54
C GLY A 207 -56.23 14.11 -35.18
N LEU A 208 -55.56 15.23 -35.47
CA LEU A 208 -54.09 15.31 -35.39
C LEU A 208 -53.58 15.17 -33.94
N ALA A 209 -54.23 15.82 -32.97
CA ALA A 209 -53.83 15.77 -31.57
C ALA A 209 -53.86 14.35 -30.97
N PRO A 210 -54.96 13.58 -31.07
CA PRO A 210 -54.97 12.18 -30.61
C PRO A 210 -54.00 11.29 -31.40
N PHE A 211 -53.76 11.56 -32.69
CA PHE A 211 -52.79 10.80 -33.47
C PHE A 211 -51.34 10.99 -32.98
N VAL A 212 -50.90 12.25 -32.78
CA VAL A 212 -49.55 12.54 -32.25
C VAL A 212 -49.38 11.96 -30.85
N MET A 213 -50.38 12.12 -29.98
CA MET A 213 -50.30 11.59 -28.63
C MET A 213 -50.29 10.05 -28.63
N GLY A 214 -51.06 9.41 -29.51
CA GLY A 214 -51.10 7.97 -29.66
C GLY A 214 -49.78 7.38 -30.16
N THR A 215 -49.13 8.00 -31.16
CA THR A 215 -47.80 7.59 -31.62
C THR A 215 -46.73 7.74 -30.54
N LEU A 216 -46.79 8.81 -29.73
CA LEU A 216 -45.87 9.02 -28.61
C LEU A 216 -45.99 7.91 -27.54
N LEU A 217 -47.22 7.53 -27.20
CA LEU A 217 -47.48 6.44 -26.25
C LEU A 217 -47.02 5.07 -26.77
N LEU A 218 -47.17 4.80 -28.07
CA LEU A 218 -46.59 3.60 -28.69
C LEU A 218 -45.05 3.60 -28.58
N GLY A 219 -44.41 4.75 -28.80
CA GLY A 219 -42.96 4.91 -28.62
C GLY A 219 -42.51 4.64 -27.17
N ILE A 220 -43.23 5.18 -26.19
CA ILE A 220 -42.99 4.90 -24.76
C ILE A 220 -43.17 3.40 -24.48
N GLY A 221 -44.21 2.78 -25.04
CA GLY A 221 -44.45 1.34 -24.93
C GLY A 221 -43.30 0.50 -25.49
N ALA A 222 -42.75 0.85 -26.65
CA ALA A 222 -41.62 0.14 -27.25
C ALA A 222 -40.35 0.22 -26.39
N VAL A 223 -40.05 1.39 -25.82
CA VAL A 223 -38.94 1.57 -24.88
C VAL A 223 -39.16 0.76 -23.60
N ALA A 224 -40.38 0.75 -23.07
CA ALA A 224 -40.75 -0.05 -21.89
C ALA A 224 -40.61 -1.56 -22.17
N LEU A 225 -40.98 -2.03 -23.36
CA LEU A 225 -40.85 -3.42 -23.78
C LEU A 225 -39.38 -3.86 -23.87
N GLY A 226 -38.54 -3.04 -24.52
CA GLY A 226 -37.09 -3.31 -24.58
C GLY A 226 -36.45 -3.35 -23.19
N ALA A 227 -36.84 -2.43 -22.31
CA ALA A 227 -36.39 -2.43 -20.93
C ALA A 227 -36.90 -3.64 -20.13
N ALA A 228 -38.13 -4.10 -20.40
CA ALA A 228 -38.67 -5.32 -19.80
C ALA A 228 -37.78 -6.51 -20.16
N LEU A 229 -37.49 -6.71 -21.46
CA LEU A 229 -36.75 -7.90 -21.98
C LEU A 229 -35.35 -8.03 -21.38
N LEU A 230 -34.75 -6.91 -21.00
CA LEU A 230 -33.39 -6.84 -20.49
C LEU A 230 -33.28 -6.90 -18.95
N ARG A 231 -34.39 -6.80 -18.19
CA ARG A 231 -34.33 -6.58 -16.73
C ARG A 231 -35.11 -7.61 -15.90
N ARG A 232 -34.64 -7.82 -14.67
CA ARG A 232 -35.24 -8.72 -13.65
C ARG A 232 -36.62 -8.26 -13.11
N GLN A 233 -37.07 -7.04 -13.45
CA GLN A 233 -38.39 -6.49 -13.09
C GLN A 233 -39.39 -6.53 -14.27
N TRP A 234 -39.42 -7.66 -15.00
CA TRP A 234 -40.23 -7.84 -16.22
C TRP A 234 -41.72 -7.50 -16.04
N ARG A 235 -42.35 -7.86 -14.91
CA ARG A 235 -43.81 -7.75 -14.73
C ARG A 235 -44.33 -6.30 -14.75
N MET A 236 -43.66 -5.41 -14.01
CA MET A 236 -44.02 -3.98 -13.95
C MET A 236 -43.86 -3.30 -15.31
N LEU A 237 -42.74 -3.58 -16.00
CA LEU A 237 -42.45 -2.98 -17.31
C LEU A 237 -43.35 -3.56 -18.42
N ALA A 238 -43.74 -4.83 -18.33
CA ALA A 238 -44.74 -5.43 -19.21
C ALA A 238 -46.13 -4.79 -19.02
N ALA A 239 -46.56 -4.56 -17.78
CA ALA A 239 -47.83 -3.86 -17.51
C ALA A 239 -47.83 -2.43 -18.07
N LEU A 240 -46.72 -1.68 -17.90
CA LEU A 240 -46.56 -0.34 -18.47
C LEU A 240 -46.55 -0.36 -20.01
N THR A 241 -45.98 -1.40 -20.61
CA THR A 241 -45.97 -1.60 -22.07
C THR A 241 -47.40 -1.78 -22.58
N VAL A 242 -48.18 -2.69 -21.97
CA VAL A 242 -49.57 -2.94 -22.36
C VAL A 242 -50.43 -1.69 -22.14
N PHE A 243 -50.21 -0.95 -21.05
CA PHE A 243 -50.90 0.31 -20.77
C PHE A 243 -50.61 1.38 -21.83
N SER A 244 -49.33 1.61 -22.13
CA SER A 244 -48.93 2.64 -23.11
C SER A 244 -49.35 2.23 -24.52
N ALA A 245 -49.20 0.96 -24.88
CA ALA A 245 -49.61 0.45 -26.18
C ALA A 245 -51.13 0.48 -26.39
N GLY A 246 -51.90 0.06 -25.38
CA GLY A 246 -53.37 0.10 -25.40
C GLY A 246 -53.92 1.53 -25.46
N SER A 247 -53.35 2.44 -24.67
CA SER A 247 -53.70 3.86 -24.70
C SER A 247 -53.33 4.52 -26.05
N GLY A 248 -52.18 4.14 -26.62
CA GLY A 248 -51.76 4.58 -27.94
C GLY A 248 -52.70 4.10 -29.05
N ALA A 249 -53.10 2.83 -29.00
CA ALA A 249 -54.09 2.24 -29.91
C ALA A 249 -55.45 2.94 -29.79
N LEU A 250 -55.93 3.21 -28.58
CA LEU A 250 -57.17 3.96 -28.37
C LEU A 250 -57.15 5.33 -29.05
N LEU A 251 -56.08 6.11 -28.84
CA LEU A 251 -55.98 7.45 -29.41
C LEU A 251 -55.78 7.44 -30.93
N LEU A 252 -55.00 6.49 -31.46
CA LEU A 252 -54.80 6.34 -32.90
C LEU A 252 -56.11 5.94 -33.61
N GLY A 253 -56.85 4.98 -33.06
CA GLY A 253 -58.13 4.57 -33.64
C GLY A 253 -59.18 5.68 -33.58
N SER A 254 -59.28 6.38 -32.45
CA SER A 254 -60.26 7.47 -32.25
C SER A 254 -59.92 8.77 -32.97
N SER A 255 -58.70 8.90 -33.50
CA SER A 255 -58.27 10.10 -34.24
C SER A 255 -59.03 10.35 -35.53
N GLY A 256 -59.70 9.35 -36.11
CA GLY A 256 -60.32 9.48 -37.45
C GLY A 256 -59.30 9.54 -38.61
N LEU A 257 -58.03 9.86 -38.36
CA LEU A 257 -56.96 9.85 -39.35
C LEU A 257 -56.68 8.45 -39.90
N PHE A 258 -56.91 7.41 -39.09
CA PHE A 258 -56.78 6.04 -39.53
C PHE A 258 -57.75 5.73 -40.68
N ALA A 259 -58.99 6.23 -40.59
CA ALA A 259 -59.99 6.12 -41.65
C ALA A 259 -59.63 7.01 -42.85
N ALA A 260 -59.17 8.24 -42.62
CA ALA A 260 -58.85 9.21 -43.67
C ALA A 260 -57.63 8.82 -44.53
N LEU A 261 -56.57 8.26 -43.93
CA LEU A 261 -55.31 7.98 -44.61
C LEU A 261 -55.25 6.58 -45.23
N TRP A 262 -55.85 5.58 -44.60
CA TRP A 262 -55.75 4.17 -45.01
C TRP A 262 -57.07 3.57 -45.49
N ASN A 263 -58.13 4.39 -45.63
CA ASN A 263 -59.49 3.92 -45.93
C ASN A 263 -59.94 2.79 -44.99
N GLY A 264 -59.46 2.84 -43.74
CA GLY A 264 -59.53 1.76 -42.77
C GLY A 264 -60.49 2.02 -41.62
N ALA A 265 -61.68 2.55 -41.90
CA ALA A 265 -62.63 3.00 -40.88
C ALA A 265 -63.07 1.86 -39.93
N ALA A 266 -63.13 0.63 -40.43
CA ALA A 266 -63.42 -0.57 -39.64
C ALA A 266 -62.28 -0.92 -38.68
N GLN A 267 -61.05 -0.98 -39.20
CA GLN A 267 -59.88 -1.32 -38.38
C GLN A 267 -59.61 -0.22 -37.34
N GLY A 268 -59.85 1.06 -37.65
CA GLY A 268 -59.75 2.15 -36.67
C GLY A 268 -60.71 1.98 -35.49
N SER A 269 -61.93 1.51 -35.74
CA SER A 269 -62.93 1.26 -34.68
C SER A 269 -62.50 0.08 -33.78
N VAL A 270 -62.02 -1.00 -34.40
CA VAL A 270 -61.47 -2.18 -33.70
C VAL A 270 -60.27 -1.80 -32.83
N VAL A 271 -59.32 -1.05 -33.39
CA VAL A 271 -58.11 -0.59 -32.68
C VAL A 271 -58.47 0.33 -31.50
N THR A 272 -59.49 1.18 -31.65
CA THR A 272 -59.99 2.04 -30.56
C THR A 272 -60.50 1.22 -29.37
N LEU A 273 -61.37 0.25 -29.64
CA LEU A 273 -61.99 -0.57 -28.59
C LEU A 273 -60.97 -1.52 -27.93
N LEU A 274 -60.12 -2.18 -28.73
CA LEU A 274 -59.03 -3.01 -28.20
C LEU A 274 -58.11 -2.21 -27.28
N GLY A 275 -57.77 -0.98 -27.69
CA GLY A 275 -57.00 -0.06 -26.87
C GLY A 275 -57.72 0.27 -25.55
N SER A 276 -59.02 0.57 -25.60
CA SER A 276 -59.83 0.91 -24.42
C SER A 276 -59.86 -0.22 -23.38
N TYR A 277 -60.00 -1.47 -23.83
CA TYR A 277 -60.09 -2.64 -22.95
C TYR A 277 -58.78 -2.96 -22.26
N ALA A 278 -57.65 -2.58 -22.86
CA ALA A 278 -56.34 -2.78 -22.27
C ALA A 278 -56.03 -1.80 -21.11
N ILE A 279 -56.64 -0.59 -21.09
CA ILE A 279 -56.26 0.50 -20.17
C ILE A 279 -56.42 0.11 -18.69
N LEU A 280 -57.62 -0.30 -18.29
CA LEU A 280 -57.90 -0.61 -16.89
C LEU A 280 -57.09 -1.81 -16.34
N PRO A 281 -57.07 -2.99 -16.98
CA PRO A 281 -56.32 -4.13 -16.46
C PRO A 281 -54.82 -3.84 -16.42
N SER A 282 -54.27 -3.19 -17.44
CA SER A 282 -52.83 -2.86 -17.46
C SER A 282 -52.44 -1.83 -16.41
N LEU A 283 -53.28 -0.81 -16.17
CA LEU A 283 -53.08 0.16 -15.10
C LEU A 283 -53.14 -0.50 -13.71
N ALA A 284 -54.11 -1.39 -13.49
CA ALA A 284 -54.26 -2.12 -12.23
C ALA A 284 -53.06 -3.05 -11.95
N TRP A 285 -52.57 -3.75 -12.97
CA TRP A 285 -51.34 -4.55 -12.88
C TRP A 285 -50.11 -3.67 -12.59
N PHE A 286 -49.96 -2.56 -13.30
CA PHE A 286 -48.85 -1.61 -13.10
C PHE A 286 -48.83 -1.03 -11.68
N ILE A 287 -49.98 -0.59 -11.17
CA ILE A 287 -50.10 -0.06 -9.81
C ILE A 287 -49.91 -1.16 -8.78
N SER A 288 -50.23 -2.43 -9.04
CA SER A 288 -49.99 -3.50 -8.07
C SER A 288 -48.51 -3.88 -7.93
N ASP A 289 -47.76 -3.85 -9.04
CA ASP A 289 -46.37 -4.28 -9.08
C ASP A 289 -45.37 -3.19 -8.64
N THR A 290 -45.73 -1.91 -8.79
CA THR A 290 -44.90 -0.77 -8.35
C THR A 290 -44.70 -0.69 -6.82
N VAL A 291 -45.59 -1.31 -6.05
CA VAL A 291 -45.69 -1.17 -4.58
C VAL A 291 -45.15 -2.40 -3.84
N GLY A 292 -44.90 -3.47 -4.61
CA GLY A 292 -44.46 -4.77 -4.12
C GLY A 292 -45.59 -5.80 -4.01
N ALA A 293 -45.28 -7.02 -4.46
CA ALA A 293 -46.21 -8.13 -4.66
C ALA A 293 -47.01 -8.58 -3.41
N ASP A 294 -46.59 -8.19 -2.21
CA ASP A 294 -47.21 -8.61 -0.95
C ASP A 294 -48.16 -7.59 -0.32
N LYS A 295 -48.05 -6.30 -0.66
CA LYS A 295 -48.82 -5.23 0.02
C LYS A 295 -50.20 -4.98 -0.57
N LEU A 296 -50.42 -5.35 -1.84
CA LEU A 296 -51.67 -5.09 -2.60
C LEU A 296 -52.23 -6.35 -3.27
N ARG A 297 -52.22 -7.49 -2.56
CA ARG A 297 -52.73 -8.78 -3.08
C ARG A 297 -54.20 -8.71 -3.52
N TRP A 298 -55.02 -7.91 -2.84
CA TRP A 298 -56.43 -7.71 -3.20
C TRP A 298 -56.58 -6.96 -4.53
N LEU A 299 -55.78 -5.91 -4.79
CA LEU A 299 -55.80 -5.17 -6.05
C LEU A 299 -55.32 -6.05 -7.21
N ARG A 300 -54.32 -6.91 -6.97
CA ARG A 300 -53.85 -7.87 -7.98
C ARG A 300 -54.91 -8.91 -8.34
N ARG A 301 -55.66 -9.41 -7.36
CA ARG A 301 -56.83 -10.27 -7.62
C ARG A 301 -57.90 -9.50 -8.41
N GLY A 302 -58.18 -8.25 -8.04
CA GLY A 302 -59.06 -7.36 -8.79
C GLY A 302 -58.61 -7.16 -10.23
N ALA A 303 -57.32 -6.90 -10.47
CA ALA A 303 -56.73 -6.77 -11.79
C ALA A 303 -56.94 -8.03 -12.63
N ALA A 304 -56.71 -9.22 -12.06
CA ALA A 304 -56.98 -10.50 -12.73
C ALA A 304 -58.48 -10.68 -13.06
N VAL A 305 -59.38 -10.35 -12.12
CA VAL A 305 -60.84 -10.40 -12.32
C VAL A 305 -61.29 -9.50 -13.46
N VAL A 306 -60.72 -8.30 -13.57
CA VAL A 306 -61.06 -7.32 -14.63
C VAL A 306 -60.37 -7.64 -15.97
N THR A 307 -59.26 -8.38 -15.96
CA THR A 307 -58.57 -8.79 -17.19
C THR A 307 -59.38 -9.81 -18.00
N VAL A 308 -60.10 -10.73 -17.33
CA VAL A 308 -60.92 -11.75 -18.00
C VAL A 308 -62.03 -11.15 -18.89
N PRO A 309 -62.92 -10.26 -18.40
CA PRO A 309 -63.93 -9.63 -19.25
C PRO A 309 -63.31 -8.74 -20.33
N ALA A 310 -62.18 -8.07 -20.06
CA ALA A 310 -61.48 -7.28 -21.06
C ALA A 310 -60.95 -8.12 -22.24
N ILE A 311 -60.41 -9.31 -21.97
CA ILE A 311 -59.96 -10.25 -23.02
C ILE A 311 -61.17 -10.79 -23.80
N LEU A 312 -62.24 -11.19 -23.11
CA LEU A 312 -63.46 -11.67 -23.79
C LEU A 312 -64.04 -10.60 -24.70
N GLN A 313 -64.11 -9.35 -24.25
CA GLN A 313 -64.57 -8.21 -25.06
C GLN A 313 -63.63 -7.90 -26.23
N ALA A 314 -62.31 -8.03 -26.04
CA ALA A 314 -61.35 -7.89 -27.13
C ALA A 314 -61.54 -8.95 -28.22
N ILE A 315 -61.83 -10.20 -27.86
CA ILE A 315 -62.16 -11.27 -28.81
C ILE A 315 -63.46 -10.95 -29.54
N ILE A 316 -64.48 -10.47 -28.81
CA ILE A 316 -65.78 -10.09 -29.39
C ILE A 316 -65.61 -8.94 -30.39
N VAL A 317 -64.82 -7.91 -30.12
CA VAL A 317 -64.57 -6.80 -31.07
C VAL A 317 -64.01 -7.27 -32.41
N VAL A 318 -63.10 -8.24 -32.39
CA VAL A 318 -62.48 -8.78 -33.61
C VAL A 318 -63.45 -9.67 -34.37
N ALA A 319 -64.34 -10.39 -33.66
CA ALA A 319 -65.31 -11.29 -34.27
C ALA A 319 -66.57 -10.56 -34.79
N ASP A 320 -67.10 -9.62 -34.01
CA ASP A 320 -68.31 -8.86 -34.31
C ASP A 320 -68.26 -7.49 -33.59
N LEU A 321 -67.95 -6.45 -34.36
CA LEU A 321 -67.89 -5.07 -33.88
C LEU A 321 -69.26 -4.56 -33.36
N GLY A 322 -70.37 -5.03 -33.95
CA GLY A 322 -71.73 -4.69 -33.52
C GLY A 322 -72.08 -5.32 -32.18
N ALA A 323 -71.68 -6.56 -31.92
CA ALA A 323 -71.80 -7.18 -30.60
C ALA A 323 -70.96 -6.43 -29.54
N ALA A 324 -69.74 -6.02 -29.88
CA ALA A 324 -68.91 -5.25 -28.97
C ALA A 324 -69.50 -3.88 -28.61
N TRP A 325 -70.06 -3.18 -29.60
CA TRP A 325 -70.76 -1.91 -29.39
C TRP A 325 -71.96 -2.04 -28.45
N ARG A 326 -72.76 -3.10 -28.61
CA ARG A 326 -73.88 -3.41 -27.69
C ARG A 326 -73.42 -3.68 -26.26
N LEU A 327 -72.24 -4.26 -26.08
CA LEU A 327 -71.65 -4.53 -24.76
C LEU A 327 -70.87 -3.36 -24.18
N LEU A 328 -70.69 -2.26 -24.92
CA LEU A 328 -69.92 -1.09 -24.49
C LEU A 328 -70.48 -0.44 -23.20
N PRO A 329 -71.80 -0.28 -22.99
CA PRO A 329 -72.32 0.26 -21.73
C PRO A 329 -71.97 -0.61 -20.52
N ALA A 330 -72.00 -1.94 -20.68
CA ALA A 330 -71.59 -2.87 -19.64
C ALA A 330 -70.08 -2.76 -19.34
N PHE A 331 -69.25 -2.52 -20.36
CA PHE A 331 -67.83 -2.20 -20.20
C PHE A 331 -67.61 -0.93 -19.37
N ILE A 332 -68.33 0.15 -19.68
CA ILE A 332 -68.22 1.43 -18.96
C ILE A 332 -68.61 1.24 -17.48
N LEU A 333 -69.67 0.48 -17.21
CA LEU A 333 -70.20 0.28 -15.85
C LEU A 333 -69.22 -0.40 -14.90
N TYR A 334 -68.40 -1.35 -15.38
CA TYR A 334 -67.36 -1.96 -14.54
C TYR A 334 -66.02 -1.21 -14.60
N SER A 335 -65.71 -0.57 -15.73
CA SER A 335 -64.39 0.03 -15.91
C SER A 335 -64.22 1.35 -15.16
N LEU A 336 -65.28 2.16 -15.05
CA LEU A 336 -65.24 3.43 -14.31
C LEU A 336 -64.96 3.24 -12.81
N PRO A 337 -65.71 2.39 -12.06
CA PRO A 337 -65.38 2.10 -10.67
C PRO A 337 -63.98 1.51 -10.51
N GLY A 338 -63.56 0.61 -11.41
CA GLY A 338 -62.22 0.01 -11.37
C GLY A 338 -61.10 1.05 -11.52
N LEU A 339 -61.29 2.04 -12.40
CA LEU A 339 -60.33 3.09 -12.65
C LEU A 339 -60.26 4.08 -11.46
N LEU A 340 -61.40 4.39 -10.84
CA LEU A 340 -61.46 5.17 -9.58
C LEU A 340 -60.75 4.46 -8.43
N VAL A 341 -60.90 3.13 -8.31
CA VAL A 341 -60.16 2.32 -7.31
C VAL A 341 -58.65 2.40 -7.56
N CYS A 342 -58.21 2.31 -8.82
CA CYS A 342 -56.80 2.45 -9.17
C CYS A 342 -56.23 3.81 -8.77
N VAL A 343 -56.95 4.90 -9.06
CA VAL A 343 -56.57 6.25 -8.62
C VAL A 343 -56.54 6.36 -7.11
N GLY A 344 -57.58 5.90 -6.41
CA GLY A 344 -57.65 5.95 -4.95
C GLY A 344 -56.47 5.24 -4.28
N VAL A 345 -56.10 4.06 -4.79
CA VAL A 345 -54.91 3.34 -4.31
C VAL A 345 -53.62 4.10 -4.61
N ALA A 346 -53.49 4.69 -5.80
CA ALA A 346 -52.33 5.49 -6.16
C ALA A 346 -52.20 6.74 -5.25
N VAL A 347 -53.31 7.44 -4.97
CA VAL A 347 -53.36 8.61 -4.07
C VAL A 347 -52.91 8.25 -2.65
N VAL A 348 -53.43 7.16 -2.08
CA VAL A 348 -53.04 6.70 -0.74
C VAL A 348 -51.53 6.44 -0.66
N GLN A 349 -50.92 5.96 -1.75
CA GLN A 349 -49.49 5.74 -1.80
C GLN A 349 -48.67 7.02 -1.94
N ALA A 350 -49.13 7.99 -2.74
CA ALA A 350 -48.52 9.30 -2.81
C ALA A 350 -48.50 10.03 -1.45
N TRP A 351 -49.50 9.78 -0.61
CA TRP A 351 -49.56 10.33 0.75
C TRP A 351 -48.55 9.68 1.72
N LYS A 352 -48.11 8.44 1.46
CA LYS A 352 -47.11 7.72 2.27
C LYS A 352 -45.66 8.21 2.11
N GLY A 353 -45.44 9.31 1.39
CA GLY A 353 -44.19 10.08 1.45
C GLY A 353 -43.27 9.99 0.23
N ASP A 354 -43.64 9.23 -0.81
CA ASP A 354 -42.85 9.17 -2.05
C ASP A 354 -43.16 10.38 -2.95
N LYS A 355 -42.15 11.19 -3.22
CA LYS A 355 -42.26 12.39 -4.07
C LYS A 355 -42.54 12.03 -5.53
N ASP A 356 -42.06 10.89 -6.01
CA ASP A 356 -42.29 10.44 -7.39
C ASP A 356 -43.73 9.94 -7.56
N ALA A 357 -44.27 9.26 -6.54
CA ALA A 357 -45.66 8.83 -6.51
C ALA A 357 -46.65 10.01 -6.54
N ARG A 358 -46.33 11.14 -5.90
CA ARG A 358 -47.17 12.37 -5.94
C ARG A 358 -47.26 12.96 -7.35
N ILE A 359 -46.14 12.99 -8.07
CA ILE A 359 -46.08 13.49 -9.45
C ILE A 359 -46.91 12.56 -10.35
N PHE A 360 -46.72 11.24 -10.23
CA PHE A 360 -47.47 10.25 -11.01
C PHE A 360 -49.00 10.35 -10.80
N VAL A 361 -49.43 10.43 -9.55
CA VAL A 361 -50.87 10.52 -9.18
C VAL A 361 -51.54 11.77 -9.74
N ALA A 362 -50.84 12.91 -9.79
CA ALA A 362 -51.38 14.14 -10.36
C ALA A 362 -51.73 13.94 -11.84
N GLY A 363 -50.84 13.33 -12.63
CA GLY A 363 -51.11 13.03 -14.04
C GLY A 363 -52.20 11.98 -14.22
N LEU A 364 -52.23 10.94 -13.37
CA LEU A 364 -53.26 9.89 -13.41
C LEU A 364 -54.65 10.42 -13.06
N GLY A 365 -54.75 11.31 -12.08
CA GLY A 365 -56.02 11.94 -11.69
C GLY A 365 -56.62 12.79 -12.81
N VAL A 366 -55.80 13.55 -13.54
CA VAL A 366 -56.25 14.32 -14.72
C VAL A 366 -56.76 13.38 -15.81
N LEU A 367 -56.04 12.28 -16.11
CA LEU A 367 -56.49 11.28 -17.08
C LEU A 367 -57.86 10.70 -16.69
N THR A 368 -58.03 10.29 -15.43
CA THR A 368 -59.29 9.74 -14.93
C THR A 368 -60.45 10.72 -15.03
N PHE A 369 -60.22 11.99 -14.69
CA PHE A 369 -61.23 13.03 -14.80
C PHE A 369 -61.69 13.23 -16.25
N VAL A 370 -60.74 13.29 -17.19
CA VAL A 370 -61.04 13.43 -18.62
C VAL A 370 -61.76 12.20 -19.16
N LEU A 371 -61.33 10.99 -18.77
CA LEU A 371 -62.01 9.75 -19.15
C LEU A 371 -63.46 9.72 -18.62
N LEU A 372 -63.68 10.11 -17.37
CA LEU A 372 -65.03 10.20 -16.78
C LEU A 372 -65.91 11.16 -17.59
N LEU A 373 -65.41 12.36 -17.88
CA LEU A 373 -66.14 13.36 -18.68
C LEU A 373 -66.46 12.83 -20.09
N SER A 374 -65.55 12.09 -20.72
CA SER A 374 -65.76 11.49 -22.04
C SER A 374 -66.78 10.35 -22.07
N THR A 375 -67.03 9.69 -20.92
CA THR A 375 -68.01 8.59 -20.81
C THR A 375 -69.43 9.05 -20.49
N LEU A 376 -69.63 10.27 -19.98
CA LEU A 376 -70.96 10.80 -19.62
C LEU A 376 -71.93 10.89 -20.82
N PRO A 377 -71.51 11.35 -22.01
CA PRO A 377 -72.40 11.37 -23.17
C PRO A 377 -72.80 9.98 -23.66
N MET A 378 -71.92 8.98 -23.53
CA MET A 378 -72.23 7.59 -23.90
C MET A 378 -73.29 6.94 -22.99
N LEU A 379 -73.44 7.42 -21.76
CA LEU A 379 -74.49 7.01 -20.82
C LEU A 379 -75.80 7.80 -20.99
N GLY A 380 -75.85 8.74 -21.95
CA GLY A 380 -77.01 9.60 -22.18
C GLY A 380 -77.21 10.69 -21.13
N LEU A 381 -76.19 10.98 -20.32
CA LEU A 381 -76.28 11.95 -19.21
C LEU A 381 -75.94 13.39 -19.61
N MET A 382 -75.29 13.60 -20.74
CA MET A 382 -74.88 14.92 -21.27
C MET A 382 -74.88 14.90 -22.81
N GLU A 383 -74.89 16.09 -23.42
CA GLU A 383 -74.75 16.23 -24.87
C GLU A 383 -73.37 15.78 -25.36
N VAL A 384 -73.32 15.26 -26.59
CA VAL A 384 -72.09 14.75 -27.21
C VAL A 384 -71.08 15.89 -27.40
N THR A 385 -70.00 15.86 -26.63
CA THR A 385 -68.88 16.81 -26.71
C THR A 385 -67.68 16.15 -27.40
N ASP A 386 -66.80 16.95 -28.00
CA ASP A 386 -65.55 16.44 -28.59
C ASP A 386 -64.66 15.73 -27.56
N SER A 387 -64.05 14.62 -28.01
CA SER A 387 -63.23 13.77 -27.15
C SER A 387 -61.92 14.45 -26.76
N GLN A 388 -61.83 14.85 -25.48
CA GLN A 388 -60.63 15.47 -24.89
C GLN A 388 -59.63 14.44 -24.33
N VAL A 389 -59.81 13.14 -24.61
CA VAL A 389 -59.05 12.04 -23.99
C VAL A 389 -57.52 12.17 -24.17
N HIS A 390 -57.08 12.77 -25.28
CA HIS A 390 -55.66 13.03 -25.55
C HIS A 390 -55.00 13.97 -24.53
N TRP A 391 -55.73 14.96 -23.99
CA TRP A 391 -55.22 15.85 -22.94
C TRP A 391 -54.99 15.13 -21.61
N GLY A 392 -55.86 14.16 -21.29
CA GLY A 392 -55.68 13.29 -20.12
C GLY A 392 -54.38 12.48 -20.19
N PHE A 393 -54.11 11.89 -21.36
CA PHE A 393 -52.88 11.14 -21.58
C PHE A 393 -51.62 12.02 -21.62
N PHE A 394 -51.72 13.24 -22.15
CA PHE A 394 -50.63 14.20 -22.11
C PHE A 394 -50.22 14.58 -20.67
N ALA A 395 -51.19 14.80 -19.79
CA ALA A 395 -50.92 15.07 -18.38
C ALA A 395 -50.19 13.90 -17.69
N LEU A 396 -50.57 12.66 -18.02
CA LEU A 396 -49.91 11.46 -17.50
C LEU A 396 -48.49 11.26 -18.05
N THR A 397 -48.24 11.56 -19.32
CA THR A 397 -46.87 11.42 -19.88
C THR A 397 -45.93 12.50 -19.36
N LEU A 398 -46.41 13.72 -19.16
CA LEU A 398 -45.62 14.80 -18.57
C LEU A 398 -45.18 14.46 -17.14
N SER A 399 -46.05 13.81 -16.35
CA SER A 399 -45.72 13.37 -15.00
C SER A 399 -44.63 12.28 -15.01
N LEU A 400 -44.69 11.34 -15.96
CA LEU A 400 -43.68 10.28 -16.12
C LEU A 400 -42.30 10.84 -16.51
N VAL A 401 -42.25 11.82 -17.42
CA VAL A 401 -40.99 12.49 -17.82
C VAL A 401 -40.37 13.26 -16.65
N GLY A 402 -41.18 13.92 -15.82
CA GLY A 402 -40.72 14.63 -14.62
C GLY A 402 -39.99 13.73 -13.62
N ILE A 403 -40.50 12.50 -13.42
CA ILE A 403 -39.88 11.49 -12.54
C ILE A 403 -38.49 11.08 -13.08
N VAL A 404 -38.40 10.79 -14.37
CA VAL A 404 -37.13 10.35 -15.00
C VAL A 404 -36.06 11.45 -14.93
N ALA A 405 -36.44 12.71 -15.21
CA ALA A 405 -35.52 13.84 -15.16
C ALA A 405 -34.94 14.03 -13.75
N ARG A 406 -35.79 13.98 -12.72
CA ARG A 406 -35.37 14.08 -11.32
C ARG A 406 -34.37 12.99 -10.94
N ARG A 407 -34.69 11.73 -11.21
CA ARG A 407 -33.87 10.57 -10.84
C ARG A 407 -32.50 10.55 -11.54
N SER A 408 -32.42 11.08 -12.77
CA SER A 408 -31.15 11.20 -13.50
C SER A 408 -30.16 12.19 -12.84
N SER A 409 -30.68 13.26 -12.23
CA SER A 409 -29.85 14.32 -11.63
C SER A 409 -29.16 13.88 -10.32
N GLU A 410 -29.80 12.99 -9.56
CA GLU A 410 -29.24 12.42 -8.32
C GLU A 410 -28.11 11.42 -8.61
N VAL A 411 -28.25 10.61 -9.67
CA VAL A 411 -27.24 9.61 -10.10
C VAL A 411 -25.96 10.27 -10.64
N VAL A 412 -26.07 11.42 -11.32
CA VAL A 412 -24.90 12.14 -11.85
C VAL A 412 -24.08 12.79 -10.72
N ARG A 413 -24.72 13.19 -9.62
CA ARG A 413 -24.03 13.79 -8.46
C ARG A 413 -23.22 12.75 -7.68
N SER A 414 -23.80 11.58 -7.39
CA SER A 414 -23.09 10.52 -6.66
C SER A 414 -21.88 9.98 -7.43
N LEU A 415 -21.96 9.86 -8.76
CA LEU A 415 -20.84 9.39 -9.57
C LEU A 415 -19.65 10.37 -9.63
N ALA A 416 -19.91 11.68 -9.51
CA ALA A 416 -18.87 12.70 -9.45
C ALA A 416 -18.11 12.69 -8.11
N GLU A 417 -18.76 12.26 -7.02
CA GLU A 417 -18.16 12.16 -5.69
C GLU A 417 -17.25 10.92 -5.58
N TYR A 418 -17.68 9.79 -6.14
CA TYR A 418 -16.88 8.55 -6.18
C TYR A 418 -15.60 8.69 -7.02
N THR A 419 -15.65 9.45 -8.11
CA THR A 419 -14.46 9.67 -8.97
C THR A 419 -13.39 10.50 -8.26
N HIS A 420 -13.79 11.54 -7.51
CA HIS A 420 -12.84 12.33 -6.72
C HIS A 420 -12.18 11.54 -5.58
N GLN A 421 -12.91 10.64 -4.91
CA GLN A 421 -12.32 9.81 -3.84
C GLN A 421 -11.32 8.78 -4.36
N LEU A 422 -11.52 8.24 -5.56
CA LEU A 422 -10.59 7.29 -6.18
C LEU A 422 -9.28 7.98 -6.60
N ASP A 423 -9.34 9.18 -7.14
CA ASP A 423 -8.14 9.94 -7.53
C ASP A 423 -7.27 10.31 -6.31
N ALA A 424 -7.89 10.72 -5.20
CA ALA A 424 -7.18 11.00 -3.95
C ALA A 424 -6.47 9.75 -3.41
N ARG A 425 -7.17 8.61 -3.31
CA ARG A 425 -6.58 7.34 -2.84
C ARG A 425 -5.46 6.84 -3.76
N ARG A 426 -5.57 7.04 -5.08
CA ARG A 426 -4.49 6.68 -6.03
C ARG A 426 -3.22 7.49 -5.77
N LYS A 427 -3.37 8.80 -5.50
CA LYS A 427 -2.24 9.68 -5.18
C LYS A 427 -1.55 9.26 -3.89
N ASP A 428 -2.32 8.92 -2.86
CA ASP A 428 -1.77 8.45 -1.57
C ASP A 428 -1.00 7.13 -1.72
N VAL A 429 -1.55 6.16 -2.46
CA VAL A 429 -0.89 4.88 -2.74
C VAL A 429 0.41 5.07 -3.53
N ARG A 430 0.45 6.02 -4.48
CA ARG A 430 1.66 6.33 -5.25
C ARG A 430 2.75 6.96 -4.38
N LEU A 431 2.40 7.90 -3.52
CA LEU A 431 3.33 8.50 -2.55
C LEU A 431 3.89 7.44 -1.57
N LEU A 432 3.04 6.51 -1.13
CA LEU A 432 3.45 5.41 -0.28
C LEU A 432 4.44 4.48 -0.99
N ALA A 433 4.17 4.13 -2.26
CA ALA A 433 5.04 3.29 -3.07
C ALA A 433 6.40 3.96 -3.35
N GLU A 434 6.42 5.25 -3.66
CA GLU A 434 7.65 6.03 -3.81
C GLU A 434 8.44 6.15 -2.49
N GLY A 435 7.73 6.28 -1.35
CA GLY A 435 8.33 6.22 -0.02
C GLY A 435 8.94 4.86 0.31
N MET A 436 8.25 3.76 -0.02
CA MET A 436 8.77 2.40 0.13
C MET A 436 9.99 2.14 -0.75
N GLY A 437 10.01 2.66 -1.99
CA GLY A 437 11.17 2.58 -2.88
C GLY A 437 12.41 3.25 -2.28
N ARG A 438 12.28 4.49 -1.82
CA ARG A 438 13.39 5.20 -1.14
C ARG A 438 13.86 4.48 0.12
N GLY A 439 12.94 3.99 0.93
CA GLY A 439 13.28 3.21 2.13
C GLY A 439 14.03 1.92 1.80
N ALA A 440 13.67 1.24 0.72
CA ALA A 440 14.39 0.06 0.24
C ALA A 440 15.82 0.39 -0.21
N ASP A 441 16.01 1.49 -0.95
CA ASP A 441 17.35 1.94 -1.39
C ASP A 441 18.25 2.31 -0.20
N GLU A 442 17.69 2.99 0.81
CA GLU A 442 18.42 3.36 2.04
C GLU A 442 18.80 2.10 2.85
N LEU A 443 17.90 1.13 2.97
CA LEU A 443 18.21 -0.17 3.59
C LEU A 443 19.30 -0.93 2.81
N ALA A 444 19.27 -0.91 1.48
CA ALA A 444 20.29 -1.55 0.65
C ALA A 444 21.68 -0.91 0.86
N ALA A 445 21.75 0.43 1.00
CA ALA A 445 22.99 1.12 1.32
C ALA A 445 23.53 0.74 2.71
N VAL A 446 22.65 0.66 3.73
CA VAL A 446 23.02 0.23 5.08
C VAL A 446 23.52 -1.22 5.10
N VAL A 447 22.86 -2.12 4.36
CA VAL A 447 23.28 -3.52 4.17
C VAL A 447 24.69 -3.59 3.59
N GLN A 448 24.98 -2.81 2.55
CA GLN A 448 26.30 -2.79 1.93
C GLN A 448 27.37 -2.31 2.92
N GLN A 449 27.07 -1.27 3.69
CA GLN A 449 27.98 -0.74 4.71
C GLN A 449 28.24 -1.76 5.84
N LEU A 450 27.19 -2.45 6.32
CA LEU A 450 27.32 -3.51 7.31
C LEU A 450 28.15 -4.69 6.80
N HIS A 451 28.00 -5.04 5.52
CA HIS A 451 28.78 -6.11 4.90
C HIS A 451 30.27 -5.76 4.88
N THR A 452 30.63 -4.55 4.41
CA THR A 452 32.01 -4.07 4.42
C THR A 452 32.58 -4.00 5.83
N SER A 453 31.83 -3.45 6.79
CA SER A 453 32.26 -3.38 8.19
C SER A 453 32.49 -4.77 8.80
N SER A 454 31.66 -5.76 8.47
CA SER A 454 31.81 -7.14 8.95
C SER A 454 33.06 -7.82 8.38
N GLU A 455 33.38 -7.55 7.10
CA GLU A 455 34.62 -8.04 6.47
C GLU A 455 35.86 -7.40 7.12
N GLU A 456 35.86 -6.08 7.29
CA GLU A 456 36.94 -5.36 7.97
C GLU A 456 37.18 -5.89 9.40
N GLN A 457 36.10 -6.13 10.16
CA GLN A 457 36.19 -6.74 11.49
C GLN A 457 36.78 -8.15 11.44
N THR A 458 36.38 -8.98 10.47
CA THR A 458 36.92 -10.35 10.32
C THR A 458 38.42 -10.34 10.03
N VAL A 459 38.86 -9.43 9.16
CA VAL A 459 40.28 -9.23 8.86
C VAL A 459 41.02 -8.71 10.09
N GLY A 460 40.43 -7.75 10.82
CA GLY A 460 40.97 -7.21 12.05
C GLY A 460 41.19 -8.28 13.12
N ILE A 461 40.19 -9.15 13.34
CA ILE A 461 40.29 -10.25 14.30
C ILE A 461 41.36 -11.26 13.86
N SER A 462 41.46 -11.56 12.57
CA SER A 462 42.50 -12.46 12.06
C SER A 462 43.91 -11.93 12.31
N ARG A 463 44.11 -10.61 12.16
CA ARG A 463 45.37 -9.93 12.51
C ARG A 463 45.65 -9.97 14.01
N GLN A 464 44.64 -9.72 14.84
CA GLN A 464 44.76 -9.84 16.30
C GLN A 464 45.12 -11.27 16.72
N ALA A 465 44.56 -12.30 16.07
CA ALA A 465 44.89 -13.70 16.32
C ALA A 465 46.34 -14.05 15.98
N ALA A 466 46.89 -13.43 14.94
CA ALA A 466 48.31 -13.60 14.62
C ALA A 466 49.19 -12.91 15.68
N ALA A 467 48.86 -11.68 16.06
CA ALA A 467 49.59 -10.93 17.08
C ALA A 467 49.55 -11.61 18.47
N LEU A 468 48.40 -12.19 18.86
CA LEU A 468 48.30 -12.93 20.12
C LEU A 468 49.18 -14.19 20.11
N ARG A 469 49.24 -14.93 19.00
CA ARG A 469 50.14 -16.10 18.90
C ARG A 469 51.61 -15.71 18.99
N GLU A 470 51.99 -14.59 18.39
CA GLU A 470 53.35 -14.04 18.51
C GLU A 470 53.66 -13.61 19.95
N LEU A 471 52.68 -13.00 20.64
CA LEU A 471 52.80 -12.67 22.06
C LEU A 471 52.90 -13.92 22.94
N GLU A 472 52.12 -14.97 22.68
CA GLU A 472 52.22 -16.26 23.38
C GLU A 472 53.63 -16.84 23.28
N GLN A 473 54.18 -16.86 22.06
CA GLN A 473 55.55 -17.30 21.83
C GLN A 473 56.56 -16.45 22.60
N THR A 474 56.41 -15.12 22.53
CA THR A 474 57.30 -14.18 23.24
C THR A 474 57.27 -14.40 24.75
N VAL A 475 56.08 -14.61 25.33
CA VAL A 475 55.91 -14.89 26.77
C VAL A 475 56.60 -16.20 27.15
N GLU A 476 56.49 -17.24 26.33
CA GLU A 476 57.16 -18.52 26.58
C GLU A 476 58.69 -18.39 26.48
N GLU A 477 59.20 -17.63 25.51
CA GLU A 477 60.64 -17.31 25.40
C GLU A 477 61.14 -16.55 26.63
N ILE A 478 60.38 -15.55 27.11
CA ILE A 478 60.69 -14.80 28.34
C ILE A 478 60.71 -15.75 29.54
N ARG A 479 59.74 -16.66 29.67
CA ARG A 479 59.66 -17.63 30.77
C ARG A 479 60.87 -18.57 30.78
N GLN A 480 61.26 -19.07 29.61
CA GLN A 480 62.47 -19.89 29.47
C GLN A 480 63.74 -19.11 29.83
N GLY A 481 63.85 -17.86 29.37
CA GLY A 481 64.95 -16.96 29.73
C GLY A 481 65.03 -16.67 31.23
N SER A 482 63.88 -16.47 31.89
CA SER A 482 63.78 -16.31 33.34
C SER A 482 64.28 -17.54 34.09
N HIS A 483 63.86 -18.74 33.70
CA HIS A 483 64.31 -19.99 34.33
C HIS A 483 65.83 -20.18 34.18
N LEU A 484 66.37 -19.96 32.99
CA LEU A 484 67.82 -20.04 32.76
C LEU A 484 68.58 -19.02 33.62
N THR A 485 68.05 -17.80 33.73
CA THR A 485 68.66 -16.74 34.55
C THR A 485 68.62 -17.09 36.05
N ALA A 486 67.52 -17.66 36.53
CA ALA A 486 67.41 -18.15 37.91
C ALA A 486 68.45 -19.25 38.22
N ASP A 487 68.62 -20.22 37.33
CA ASP A 487 69.60 -21.29 37.50
C ASP A 487 71.03 -20.74 37.52
N LYS A 488 71.35 -19.80 36.62
CA LYS A 488 72.66 -19.13 36.60
C LYS A 488 72.90 -18.30 37.87
N ALA A 489 71.89 -17.58 38.35
CA ALA A 489 71.97 -16.83 39.60
C ALA A 489 72.23 -17.76 40.80
N ARG A 490 71.58 -18.93 40.84
CA ARG A 490 71.78 -19.95 41.88
C ARG A 490 73.21 -20.50 41.89
N LEU A 491 73.75 -20.81 40.71
CA LEU A 491 75.14 -21.26 40.58
C LEU A 491 76.13 -20.17 41.00
N LEU A 492 75.84 -18.91 40.65
CA LEU A 492 76.69 -17.78 41.03
C LEU A 492 76.64 -17.52 42.55
N ALA A 493 75.48 -17.67 43.19
CA ALA A 493 75.36 -17.60 44.65
C ALA A 493 76.25 -18.65 45.34
N ALA A 494 76.17 -19.91 44.90
CA ALA A 494 76.99 -20.98 45.46
C ALA A 494 78.50 -20.73 45.25
N SER A 495 78.89 -20.18 44.09
CA SER A 495 80.26 -19.79 43.82
C SER A 495 80.73 -18.65 44.72
N ALA A 496 79.87 -17.67 45.00
CA ALA A 496 80.20 -16.55 45.88
C ALA A 496 80.34 -17.01 47.34
N GLU A 497 79.45 -17.88 47.84
CA GLU A 497 79.55 -18.49 49.16
C GLU A 497 80.86 -19.29 49.32
N SER A 498 81.23 -20.08 48.30
CA SER A 498 82.48 -20.83 48.30
C SER A 498 83.70 -19.89 48.30
N ALA A 499 83.68 -18.82 47.50
CA ALA A 499 84.76 -17.83 47.47
C ALA A 499 84.89 -17.06 48.80
N GLU A 500 83.77 -16.75 49.46
CA GLU A 500 83.75 -16.12 50.78
C GLU A 500 84.38 -17.04 51.84
N ALA A 501 84.04 -18.34 51.82
CA ALA A 501 84.64 -19.33 52.72
C ALA A 501 86.17 -19.43 52.55
N VAL A 502 86.64 -19.53 51.30
CA VAL A 502 88.08 -19.57 50.97
C VAL A 502 88.77 -18.26 51.35
N GLY A 503 88.14 -17.11 51.09
CA GLY A 503 88.67 -15.80 51.48
C GLY A 503 88.82 -15.66 53.00
N ARG A 504 87.86 -16.15 53.77
CA ARG A 504 87.91 -16.15 55.25
C ARG A 504 89.02 -17.07 55.78
N GLU A 505 89.17 -18.25 55.21
CA GLU A 505 90.26 -19.18 55.57
C GLU A 505 91.63 -18.58 55.25
N GLY A 506 91.78 -17.98 54.07
CA GLY A 506 92.99 -17.25 53.67
C GLY A 506 93.31 -16.08 54.59
N GLY A 507 92.29 -15.36 55.07
CA GLY A 507 92.45 -14.26 56.03
C GLY A 507 93.06 -14.75 57.35
N THR A 508 92.49 -15.81 57.93
CA THR A 508 93.01 -16.44 59.16
C THR A 508 94.44 -16.95 58.97
N ALA A 509 94.77 -17.53 57.81
CA ALA A 509 96.12 -18.00 57.52
C ALA A 509 97.15 -16.85 57.44
N LEU A 510 96.76 -15.70 56.86
CA LEU A 510 97.61 -14.51 56.82
C LEU A 510 97.79 -13.89 58.21
N GLU A 511 96.75 -13.81 59.03
CA GLU A 511 96.84 -13.33 60.42
C GLU A 511 97.80 -14.18 61.26
N ARG A 512 97.73 -15.50 61.10
CA ARG A 512 98.69 -16.42 61.72
C ARG A 512 100.12 -16.17 61.23
N THR A 513 100.30 -16.01 59.92
CA THR A 513 101.62 -15.72 59.33
C THR A 513 102.21 -14.41 59.83
N LEU A 514 101.39 -13.36 59.99
CA LEU A 514 101.82 -12.08 60.58
C LEU A 514 102.28 -12.25 62.03
N THR A 515 101.56 -13.05 62.81
CA THR A 515 101.91 -13.34 64.21
C THR A 515 103.24 -14.11 64.28
N ASP A 516 103.41 -15.13 63.45
CA ASP A 516 104.61 -15.95 63.40
C ASP A 516 105.84 -15.14 62.95
N LEU A 517 105.71 -14.28 61.92
CA LEU A 517 106.80 -13.40 61.48
C LEU A 517 107.16 -12.33 62.52
N ALA A 518 106.18 -11.82 63.28
CA ALA A 518 106.45 -10.89 64.38
C ALA A 518 107.22 -11.57 65.53
N ALA A 519 106.91 -12.84 65.83
CA ALA A 519 107.66 -13.64 66.78
C ALA A 519 109.11 -13.88 66.28
N ILE A 520 109.29 -14.30 65.02
CA ILE A 520 110.62 -14.51 64.42
C ILE A 520 111.44 -13.22 64.47
N ARG A 521 110.85 -12.05 64.17
CA ARG A 521 111.54 -10.76 64.29
C ARG A 521 112.08 -10.54 65.69
N THR A 522 111.28 -10.85 66.71
CA THR A 522 111.65 -10.72 68.12
C THR A 522 112.80 -11.65 68.47
N GLU A 523 112.73 -12.92 68.03
CA GLU A 523 113.79 -13.91 68.25
C GLU A 523 115.11 -13.53 67.58
N VAL A 524 115.08 -13.03 66.34
CA VAL A 524 116.28 -12.57 65.61
C VAL A 524 116.91 -11.35 66.30
N SER A 525 116.08 -10.42 66.78
CA SER A 525 116.54 -9.25 67.54
C SER A 525 117.20 -9.66 68.87
N GLU A 526 116.62 -10.61 69.60
CA GLU A 526 117.21 -11.15 70.82
C GLU A 526 118.52 -11.89 70.55
N MET A 527 118.59 -12.66 69.46
CA MET A 527 119.81 -13.35 69.03
C MET A 527 120.93 -12.35 68.72
N ALA A 528 120.64 -11.27 67.99
CA ALA A 528 121.61 -10.20 67.72
C ALA A 528 122.15 -9.58 69.03
N ALA A 529 121.27 -9.29 70.00
CA ALA A 529 121.65 -8.75 71.30
C ALA A 529 122.56 -9.72 72.09
N ARG A 530 122.26 -11.02 72.07
CA ARG A 530 123.08 -12.06 72.73
C ARG A 530 124.45 -12.21 72.08
N ILE A 531 124.54 -12.12 70.75
CA ILE A 531 125.82 -12.17 70.02
C ILE A 531 126.69 -10.97 70.39
N LEU A 532 126.13 -9.76 70.44
CA LEU A 532 126.86 -8.56 70.85
C LEU A 532 127.33 -8.63 72.30
N ALA A 533 126.52 -9.18 73.20
CA ALA A 533 126.90 -9.42 74.59
C ALA A 533 128.06 -10.42 74.70
N LEU A 534 128.04 -11.48 73.88
CA LEU A 534 129.11 -12.48 73.85
C LEU A 534 130.41 -11.89 73.28
N ASP A 535 130.35 -11.04 72.24
CA ASP A 535 131.53 -10.35 71.69
C ASP A 535 132.18 -9.46 72.76
N ALA A 536 131.38 -8.74 73.55
CA ALA A 536 131.89 -7.95 74.67
C ALA A 536 132.60 -8.81 75.72
N ARG A 537 132.05 -9.99 76.06
CA ARG A 537 132.70 -10.95 76.97
C ARG A 537 133.98 -11.54 76.38
N THR A 538 134.01 -11.85 75.08
CA THR A 538 135.23 -12.32 74.41
C THR A 538 136.33 -11.27 74.43
N ARG A 539 135.99 -9.98 74.26
CA ARG A 539 136.95 -8.87 74.40
C ARG A 539 137.46 -8.72 75.83
N GLU A 540 136.61 -8.91 76.84
CA GLU A 540 137.03 -8.94 78.26
C GLU A 540 138.04 -10.06 78.51
N VAL A 541 137.76 -11.28 78.01
CA VAL A 541 138.70 -12.43 78.12
C VAL A 541 140.00 -12.17 77.37
N SER A 542 139.95 -11.52 76.21
CA SER A 542 141.14 -11.14 75.44
C SER A 542 142.05 -10.21 76.26
N GLY A 543 141.47 -9.24 76.98
CA GLY A 543 142.21 -8.38 77.91
C GLY A 543 142.89 -9.17 79.04
N ILE A 544 142.21 -10.16 79.62
CA ILE A 544 142.80 -11.04 80.65
C ILE A 544 143.97 -11.85 80.06
N VAL A 545 143.85 -12.35 78.84
CA VAL A 545 144.92 -13.11 78.16
C VAL A 545 146.13 -12.22 77.90
N ASP A 546 145.92 -10.94 77.58
CA ASP A 546 146.98 -9.94 77.42
C ASP A 546 147.71 -9.66 78.74
N ASP A 547 146.97 -9.57 79.85
CA ASP A 547 147.54 -9.45 81.20
C ASP A 547 148.36 -10.69 81.57
N VAL A 548 147.86 -11.90 81.29
CA VAL A 548 148.59 -13.17 81.55
C VAL A 548 149.84 -13.26 80.69
N LYS A 549 149.79 -12.84 79.42
CA LYS A 549 150.97 -12.76 78.56
C LYS A 549 152.01 -11.83 79.17
N THR A 550 151.59 -10.65 79.62
CA THR A 550 152.45 -9.66 80.27
C THR A 550 153.11 -10.23 81.53
N LEU A 551 152.36 -10.96 82.37
CA LEU A 551 152.89 -11.65 83.55
C LEU A 551 153.87 -12.78 83.18
N ALA A 552 153.61 -13.51 82.10
CA ALA A 552 154.51 -14.55 81.60
C ALA A 552 155.81 -13.94 81.04
N ASP A 553 155.74 -12.84 80.30
CA ASP A 553 156.90 -12.07 79.84
C ASP A 553 157.74 -11.55 81.01
N GLN A 554 157.09 -10.99 82.04
CA GLN A 554 157.76 -10.56 83.28
C GLN A 554 158.41 -11.74 84.01
N SER A 555 157.72 -12.87 84.11
CA SER A 555 158.24 -14.09 84.73
C SER A 555 159.42 -14.67 83.96
N ASN A 556 159.38 -14.62 82.62
CA ASN A 556 160.48 -15.02 81.76
C ASN A 556 161.72 -14.16 82.00
N MET A 557 161.53 -12.83 82.07
CA MET A 557 162.60 -11.87 82.39
C MET A 557 163.17 -12.07 83.80
N LEU A 558 162.32 -12.30 84.81
CA LEU A 558 162.75 -12.64 86.16
C LEU A 558 163.55 -13.95 86.20
N ALA A 559 163.10 -14.97 85.48
CA ALA A 559 163.78 -16.25 85.37
C ALA A 559 165.14 -16.13 84.64
N ILE A 560 165.25 -15.27 83.63
CA ILE A 560 166.52 -14.94 82.96
C ILE A 560 167.48 -14.27 83.95
N ASN A 561 167.01 -13.26 84.69
CA ASN A 561 167.83 -12.57 85.70
C ASN A 561 168.29 -13.53 86.79
N ALA A 562 167.41 -14.41 87.26
CA ALA A 562 167.74 -15.44 88.26
C ALA A 562 168.74 -16.48 87.73
N ALA A 563 168.63 -16.89 86.46
CA ALA A 563 169.56 -17.82 85.83
C ALA A 563 170.97 -17.20 85.67
N ILE A 564 171.04 -15.92 85.31
CA ILE A 564 172.29 -15.15 85.23
C ILE A 564 172.96 -15.09 86.60
N GLU A 565 172.21 -14.75 87.66
CA GLU A 565 172.75 -14.64 89.02
C GLU A 565 173.14 -16.02 89.59
N ALA A 566 172.44 -17.09 89.22
CA ALA A 566 172.81 -18.46 89.58
C ALA A 566 174.15 -18.89 88.96
N VAL A 567 174.41 -18.54 87.69
CA VAL A 567 175.72 -18.79 87.03
C VAL A 567 176.83 -17.97 87.70
N ARG A 568 176.52 -16.73 88.12
CA ARG A 568 177.48 -15.83 88.78
C ARG A 568 177.96 -16.35 90.14
N ASN A 569 177.12 -17.07 90.88
CA ASN A 569 177.43 -17.61 92.21
C ASN A 569 178.09 -19.02 92.20
N GLY A 570 178.53 -19.51 91.04
CA GLY A 570 179.32 -20.74 90.92
C GLY A 570 178.63 -22.00 91.46
N ASP A 571 179.34 -22.82 92.24
CA ASP A 571 178.82 -24.10 92.76
C ASP A 571 177.60 -23.94 93.70
N SER A 572 177.53 -22.84 94.47
CA SER A 572 176.41 -22.55 95.36
C SER A 572 175.11 -22.17 94.62
N GLY A 573 175.21 -21.75 93.36
CA GLY A 573 174.07 -21.33 92.52
C GLY A 573 173.43 -22.44 91.68
N LYS A 574 174.02 -23.65 91.63
CA LYS A 574 173.56 -24.75 90.74
C LYS A 574 172.09 -25.13 90.91
N GLY A 575 171.61 -25.24 92.15
CA GLY A 575 170.21 -25.54 92.44
C GLY A 575 169.24 -24.44 91.98
N PHE A 576 169.59 -23.17 92.22
CA PHE A 576 168.82 -22.02 91.76
C PHE A 576 168.79 -21.89 90.23
N GLY A 577 169.89 -22.23 89.55
CA GLY A 577 169.97 -22.21 88.09
C GLY A 577 169.03 -23.21 87.41
N VAL A 578 168.85 -24.41 88.00
CA VAL A 578 167.89 -25.40 87.51
C VAL A 578 166.45 -24.90 87.65
N VAL A 579 166.10 -24.32 88.80
CA VAL A 579 164.77 -23.74 89.05
C VAL A 579 164.50 -22.56 88.11
N ALA A 580 165.48 -21.67 87.91
CA ALA A 580 165.36 -20.54 86.98
C ALA A 580 165.16 -20.99 85.52
N LYS A 581 165.88 -22.02 85.07
CA LYS A 581 165.70 -22.59 83.72
C LYS A 581 164.31 -23.20 83.54
N GLU A 582 163.78 -23.86 84.56
CA GLU A 582 162.43 -24.44 84.53
C GLU A 582 161.35 -23.35 84.57
N MET A 583 161.51 -22.29 85.39
CA MET A 583 160.62 -21.12 85.37
C MET A 583 160.62 -20.44 84.00
N ARG A 584 161.79 -20.28 83.37
CA ARG A 584 161.91 -19.74 82.00
C ARG A 584 161.13 -20.59 80.99
N ARG A 585 161.29 -21.93 81.07
CA ARG A 585 160.59 -22.87 80.20
C ARG A 585 159.06 -22.78 80.37
N LEU A 586 158.57 -22.67 81.59
CA LEU A 586 157.15 -22.50 81.91
C LEU A 586 156.60 -21.14 81.46
N ALA A 587 157.40 -20.07 81.60
CA ALA A 587 157.05 -18.73 81.12
C ALA A 587 156.97 -18.69 79.57
N ASP A 588 157.97 -19.21 78.86
CA ASP A 588 157.94 -19.37 77.39
C ASP A 588 156.76 -20.25 76.92
N GLN A 589 156.43 -21.30 77.68
CA GLN A 589 155.26 -22.13 77.41
C GLN A 589 153.95 -21.36 77.63
N SER A 590 153.89 -20.49 78.65
CA SER A 590 152.73 -19.64 78.94
C SER A 590 152.54 -18.58 77.86
N ILE A 591 153.61 -17.91 77.40
CA ILE A 591 153.58 -16.95 76.28
C ILE A 591 152.99 -17.61 75.03
N ARG A 592 153.53 -18.76 74.60
CA ARG A 592 153.01 -19.49 73.44
C ARG A 592 151.58 -19.99 73.63
N ALA A 593 151.17 -20.30 74.87
CA ALA A 593 149.79 -20.67 75.15
C ALA A 593 148.85 -19.46 75.04
N THR A 594 149.24 -18.31 75.59
CA THR A 594 148.45 -17.07 75.51
C THR A 594 148.31 -16.56 74.07
N GLU A 595 149.35 -16.69 73.24
CA GLU A 595 149.27 -16.32 71.82
C GLU A 595 148.27 -17.20 71.06
N ARG A 596 148.30 -18.52 71.27
CA ARG A 596 147.30 -19.42 70.68
C ARG A 596 145.88 -19.13 71.18
N ILE A 597 145.72 -18.77 72.45
CA ILE A 597 144.40 -18.39 72.98
C ILE A 597 143.93 -17.09 72.32
N ARG A 598 144.81 -16.10 72.13
CA ARG A 598 144.48 -14.85 71.43
C ARG A 598 144.00 -15.11 70.00
N ASP A 599 144.72 -15.93 69.23
CA ASP A 599 144.31 -16.30 67.86
C ASP A 599 142.89 -16.93 67.84
N VAL A 600 142.58 -17.77 68.82
CA VAL A 600 141.23 -18.37 68.96
C VAL A 600 140.19 -17.31 69.32
N LEU A 601 140.49 -16.39 70.24
CA LEU A 601 139.56 -15.32 70.64
C LEU A 601 139.29 -14.33 69.49
N ASP A 602 140.31 -13.99 68.70
CA ASP A 602 140.17 -13.14 67.52
C ASP A 602 139.29 -13.81 66.46
N GLY A 603 139.49 -15.10 66.21
CA GLY A 603 138.62 -15.90 65.33
C GLY A 603 137.17 -15.94 65.83
N VAL A 604 136.99 -16.14 67.14
CA VAL A 604 135.67 -16.17 67.79
C VAL A 604 134.95 -14.81 67.72
N SER A 605 135.66 -13.69 67.92
CA SER A 605 135.09 -12.33 67.76
C SER A 605 134.76 -12.01 66.29
N MET A 606 135.58 -12.47 65.34
CA MET A 606 135.26 -12.36 63.91
C MET A 606 133.95 -13.08 63.57
N SER A 607 133.82 -14.35 63.98
CA SER A 607 132.60 -15.13 63.76
C SER A 607 131.36 -14.52 64.45
N MET A 608 131.51 -13.89 65.62
CA MET A 608 130.40 -13.16 66.25
C MET A 608 129.97 -11.93 65.47
N ARG A 609 130.91 -11.14 64.94
CA ARG A 609 130.57 -9.98 64.10
C ARG A 609 129.85 -10.40 62.82
N GLU A 610 130.29 -11.48 62.18
CA GLU A 610 129.59 -12.06 61.03
C GLU A 610 128.18 -12.53 61.41
N ALA A 611 128.02 -13.20 62.55
CA ALA A 611 126.72 -13.65 63.05
C ALA A 611 125.77 -12.47 63.39
N ALA A 612 126.29 -11.39 63.96
CA ALA A 612 125.53 -10.16 64.22
C ALA A 612 125.05 -9.52 62.91
N GLN A 613 125.94 -9.38 61.92
CA GLN A 613 125.59 -8.86 60.60
C GLN A 613 124.54 -9.73 59.88
N MET A 614 124.65 -11.07 59.97
CA MET A 614 123.63 -11.97 59.45
C MET A 614 122.28 -11.80 60.16
N SER A 615 122.28 -11.52 61.47
CA SER A 615 121.07 -11.28 62.25
C SER A 615 120.39 -9.97 61.85
N GLU A 616 121.14 -8.88 61.65
CA GLU A 616 120.63 -7.60 61.14
C GLU A 616 120.00 -7.75 59.74
N GLN A 617 120.67 -8.48 58.85
CA GLN A 617 120.12 -8.81 57.52
C GLN A 617 118.85 -9.68 57.64
N GLY A 618 118.83 -10.60 58.60
CA GLY A 618 117.66 -11.42 58.94
C GLY A 618 116.47 -10.57 59.36
N GLU A 619 116.66 -9.62 60.27
CA GLU A 619 115.62 -8.70 60.71
C GLU A 619 115.06 -7.89 59.54
N ALA A 620 115.93 -7.33 58.68
CA ALA A 620 115.50 -6.57 57.51
C ALA A 620 114.65 -7.42 56.54
N ARG A 621 115.02 -8.69 56.31
CA ARG A 621 114.23 -9.61 55.46
C ARG A 621 112.88 -9.97 56.08
N VAL A 622 112.81 -10.15 57.39
CA VAL A 622 111.54 -10.38 58.10
C VAL A 622 110.64 -9.15 57.99
N GLN A 623 111.20 -7.94 58.10
CA GLN A 623 110.43 -6.71 57.94
C GLN A 623 109.81 -6.58 56.54
N VAL A 624 110.59 -6.84 55.48
CA VAL A 624 110.06 -6.88 54.10
C VAL A 624 108.96 -7.93 53.95
N SER A 625 109.12 -9.09 54.59
CA SER A 625 108.11 -10.16 54.56
C SER A 625 106.82 -9.77 55.28
N LEU A 626 106.91 -9.09 56.43
CA LEU A 626 105.76 -8.54 57.15
C LEU A 626 104.96 -7.55 56.28
N ASP A 627 105.65 -6.65 55.59
CA ASP A 627 104.99 -5.65 54.73
C ASP A 627 104.34 -6.30 53.51
N ALA A 628 104.97 -7.34 52.92
CA ALA A 628 104.37 -8.12 51.85
C ALA A 628 103.10 -8.87 52.29
N VAL A 629 103.12 -9.50 53.47
CA VAL A 629 101.95 -10.21 54.02
C VAL A 629 100.82 -9.23 54.37
N ARG A 630 101.13 -8.05 54.92
CA ARG A 630 100.13 -6.98 55.16
C ARG A 630 99.45 -6.52 53.87
N ASN A 631 100.23 -6.32 52.80
CA ASN A 631 99.68 -5.96 51.49
C ASN A 631 98.76 -7.07 50.95
N SER A 632 99.17 -8.33 51.06
CA SER A 632 98.32 -9.48 50.69
C SER A 632 97.01 -9.52 51.49
N GLY A 633 97.06 -9.22 52.80
CA GLY A 633 95.87 -9.11 53.65
C GLY A 633 94.91 -8.01 53.19
N ALA A 634 95.43 -6.82 52.83
CA ALA A 634 94.62 -5.73 52.30
C ALA A 634 93.96 -6.09 50.95
N GLN A 635 94.67 -6.78 50.05
CA GLN A 635 94.08 -7.26 48.80
C GLN A 635 92.99 -8.31 49.04
N LEU A 636 93.18 -9.20 50.01
CA LEU A 636 92.18 -10.22 50.36
C LEU A 636 90.91 -9.60 50.95
N GLN A 637 91.03 -8.58 51.81
CA GLN A 637 89.87 -7.80 52.29
C GLN A 637 89.12 -7.13 51.15
N LYS A 638 89.82 -6.57 50.17
CA LYS A 638 89.19 -5.99 48.98
C LYS A 638 88.44 -7.05 48.15
N LEU A 639 89.01 -8.24 47.99
CA LEU A 639 88.33 -9.37 47.34
C LEU A 639 87.07 -9.80 48.10
N ALA A 640 87.11 -9.86 49.43
CA ALA A 640 85.94 -10.17 50.25
C ALA A 640 84.81 -9.13 50.03
N GLY A 641 85.14 -7.84 49.91
CA GLY A 641 84.18 -6.80 49.56
C GLY A 641 83.51 -7.04 48.20
N ILE A 642 84.31 -7.33 47.17
CA ILE A 642 83.82 -7.63 45.81
C ILE A 642 82.89 -8.86 45.80
N ILE A 643 83.23 -9.90 46.56
CA ILE A 643 82.38 -11.10 46.71
C ILE A 643 81.05 -10.73 47.40
N GLY A 644 81.09 -9.89 48.44
CA GLY A 644 79.89 -9.38 49.11
C GLY A 644 78.96 -8.61 48.17
N ASP A 645 79.51 -7.72 47.35
CA ASP A 645 78.76 -6.97 46.33
C ASP A 645 78.17 -7.90 45.25
N THR A 646 78.93 -8.95 44.88
CA THR A 646 78.46 -9.98 43.93
C THR A 646 77.27 -10.74 44.51
N SER A 647 77.35 -11.18 45.76
CA SER A 647 76.22 -11.81 46.47
C SER A 647 75.00 -10.89 46.58
N GLY A 648 75.22 -9.59 46.79
CA GLY A 648 74.16 -8.58 46.74
C GLY A 648 73.47 -8.49 45.38
N SER A 649 74.27 -8.44 44.31
CA SER A 649 73.78 -8.38 42.93
C SER A 649 72.98 -9.64 42.55
N VAL A 650 73.44 -10.81 42.99
CA VAL A 650 72.73 -12.08 42.76
C VAL A 650 71.33 -12.07 43.40
N ARG A 651 71.19 -11.55 44.63
CA ARG A 651 69.88 -11.42 45.27
C ARG A 651 68.94 -10.51 44.49
N GLN A 652 69.44 -9.40 43.96
CA GLN A 652 68.66 -8.50 43.12
C GLN A 652 68.21 -9.17 41.81
N ILE A 653 69.09 -9.95 41.17
CA ILE A 653 68.74 -10.75 39.99
C ILE A 653 67.63 -11.75 40.32
N THR A 654 67.73 -12.48 41.43
CA THR A 654 66.68 -13.43 41.84
C THR A 654 65.34 -12.74 42.07
N GLN A 655 65.34 -11.56 42.69
CA GLN A 655 64.11 -10.77 42.89
C GLN A 655 63.52 -10.29 41.55
N ALA A 656 64.35 -9.80 40.64
CA ALA A 656 63.92 -9.38 39.30
C ALA A 656 63.31 -10.53 38.51
N VAL A 657 63.92 -11.73 38.57
CA VAL A 657 63.41 -12.94 37.92
C VAL A 657 62.06 -13.37 38.51
N ALA A 658 61.90 -13.31 39.84
CA ALA A 658 60.62 -13.63 40.48
C ALA A 658 59.50 -12.65 40.05
N GLN A 659 59.83 -11.36 39.91
CA GLN A 659 58.90 -10.36 39.40
C GLN A 659 58.57 -10.60 37.93
N GLN A 660 59.55 -10.99 37.11
CA GLN A 660 59.38 -11.32 35.71
C GLN A 660 58.46 -12.54 35.54
N ASP A 661 58.62 -13.58 36.35
CA ASP A 661 57.75 -14.76 36.35
C ASP A 661 56.28 -14.39 36.64
N SER A 662 56.05 -13.60 37.69
CA SER A 662 54.71 -13.08 38.02
C SER A 662 54.12 -12.23 36.88
N GLY A 663 54.93 -11.36 36.26
CA GLY A 663 54.52 -10.56 35.11
C GLY A 663 54.16 -11.39 33.89
N THR A 664 54.95 -12.42 33.57
CA THR A 664 54.63 -13.34 32.46
C THR A 664 53.35 -14.12 32.70
N HIS A 665 53.06 -14.51 33.94
CA HIS A 665 51.81 -15.17 34.29
C HIS A 665 50.58 -14.26 34.06
N GLN A 666 50.68 -12.98 34.45
CA GLN A 666 49.63 -12.00 34.20
C GLN A 666 49.41 -11.74 32.70
N ILE A 667 50.49 -11.66 31.92
CA ILE A 667 50.39 -11.50 30.45
C ILE A 667 49.71 -12.73 29.83
N ALA A 668 50.07 -13.94 30.26
CA ALA A 668 49.44 -15.17 29.78
C ALA A 668 47.93 -15.20 30.06
N GLN A 669 47.48 -14.75 31.25
CA GLN A 669 46.06 -14.62 31.56
C GLN A 669 45.37 -13.60 30.65
N ALA A 670 45.98 -12.42 30.45
CA ALA A 670 45.43 -11.38 29.57
C ALA A 670 45.30 -11.86 28.11
N ILE A 671 46.25 -12.67 27.62
CA ILE A 671 46.17 -13.30 26.30
C ILE A 671 44.96 -14.24 26.21
N GLN A 672 44.71 -15.08 27.23
CA GLN A 672 43.54 -15.97 27.25
C GLN A 672 42.23 -15.19 27.23
N GLU A 673 42.14 -14.10 28.00
CA GLU A 673 40.96 -13.21 28.01
C GLU A 673 40.74 -12.54 26.65
N LEU A 674 41.81 -12.03 26.02
CA LEU A 674 41.75 -11.43 24.69
C LEU A 674 41.33 -12.44 23.61
N SER A 675 41.82 -13.67 23.70
CA SER A 675 41.40 -14.77 22.80
C SER A 675 39.90 -15.05 22.94
N GLY A 676 39.39 -15.12 24.18
CA GLY A 676 37.95 -15.26 24.44
C GLY A 676 37.11 -14.05 23.98
N GLN A 677 37.63 -12.83 24.10
CA GLN A 677 37.01 -11.61 23.57
C GLN A 677 36.91 -11.66 22.04
N MET A 678 37.97 -12.10 21.36
CA MET A 678 37.97 -12.24 19.90
C MET A 678 36.98 -13.30 19.40
N GLN A 679 36.87 -14.44 20.08
CA GLN A 679 35.86 -15.46 19.73
C GLN A 679 34.43 -14.90 19.83
N ARG A 680 34.12 -14.17 20.90
CA ARG A 680 32.82 -13.48 21.05
C ARG A 680 32.59 -12.44 19.96
N THR A 681 33.64 -11.73 19.56
CA THR A 681 33.56 -10.75 18.47
C THR A 681 33.30 -11.43 17.12
N LEU A 682 33.93 -12.57 16.82
CA LEU A 682 33.64 -13.36 15.62
C LEU A 682 32.19 -13.82 15.59
N GLN A 683 31.67 -14.29 16.72
CA GLN A 683 30.26 -14.68 16.84
C GLN A 683 29.34 -13.50 16.54
N ALA A 684 29.60 -12.32 17.13
CA ALA A 684 28.82 -11.11 16.88
C ALA A 684 28.86 -10.66 15.42
N VAL A 685 30.01 -10.82 14.74
CA VAL A 685 30.14 -10.56 13.30
C VAL A 685 29.26 -11.52 12.49
N GLU A 686 29.21 -12.80 12.84
CA GLU A 686 28.37 -13.77 12.12
C GLU A 686 26.87 -13.55 12.34
N GLU A 687 26.49 -13.17 13.57
CA GLU A 687 25.13 -12.73 13.89
C GLU A 687 24.75 -11.47 13.08
N THR A 688 25.67 -10.50 13.00
CA THR A 688 25.49 -9.28 12.20
C THR A 688 25.32 -9.60 10.71
N ARG A 689 26.10 -10.54 10.16
CA ARG A 689 25.93 -11.01 8.77
C ARG A 689 24.56 -11.64 8.54
N THR A 690 24.07 -12.41 9.51
CA THR A 690 22.75 -13.04 9.42
C THR A 690 21.63 -11.99 9.43
N VAL A 691 21.69 -11.01 10.34
CA VAL A 691 20.75 -9.88 10.37
C VAL A 691 20.82 -9.08 9.08
N THR A 692 22.03 -8.82 8.58
CA THR A 692 22.25 -8.08 7.32
C THR A 692 21.56 -8.77 6.13
N ARG A 693 21.65 -10.11 6.03
CA ARG A 693 20.91 -10.88 5.00
C ARG A 693 19.39 -10.72 5.16
N SER A 694 18.86 -10.75 6.39
CA SER A 694 17.43 -10.54 6.62
C SER A 694 16.96 -9.13 6.23
N VAL A 695 17.76 -8.10 6.54
CA VAL A 695 17.47 -6.71 6.13
C VAL A 695 17.54 -6.55 4.61
N GLN A 696 18.48 -7.23 3.95
CA GLN A 696 18.57 -7.22 2.49
C GLN A 696 17.30 -7.81 1.84
N THR A 697 16.85 -8.98 2.31
CA THR A 697 15.60 -9.58 1.83
C THR A 697 14.40 -8.66 2.05
N LEU A 698 14.35 -7.96 3.19
CA LEU A 698 13.29 -6.99 3.47
C LEU A 698 13.32 -5.81 2.48
N ALA A 699 14.51 -5.27 2.19
CA ALA A 699 14.70 -4.21 1.21
C ALA A 699 14.23 -4.65 -0.20
N GLU A 700 14.59 -5.87 -0.62
CA GLU A 700 14.16 -6.44 -1.90
C GLU A 700 12.63 -6.61 -1.98
N VAL A 701 12.00 -7.08 -0.90
CA VAL A 701 10.54 -7.21 -0.82
C VAL A 701 9.85 -5.83 -0.87
N MET A 702 10.38 -4.84 -0.15
CA MET A 702 9.86 -3.48 -0.16
C MET A 702 9.97 -2.83 -1.55
N SER A 703 11.13 -2.98 -2.21
CA SER A 703 11.35 -2.50 -3.57
C SER A 703 10.41 -3.20 -4.58
N GLY A 704 10.27 -4.53 -4.47
CA GLY A 704 9.34 -5.30 -5.30
C GLY A 704 7.88 -4.87 -5.12
N ALA A 705 7.45 -4.63 -3.88
CA ALA A 705 6.11 -4.13 -3.56
C ALA A 705 5.88 -2.71 -4.11
N ALA A 706 6.87 -1.82 -4.00
CA ALA A 706 6.81 -0.47 -4.56
C ALA A 706 6.65 -0.50 -6.09
N VAL A 707 7.50 -1.27 -6.79
CA VAL A 707 7.46 -1.39 -8.27
C VAL A 707 6.13 -1.99 -8.74
N LYS A 708 5.63 -3.02 -8.06
CA LYS A 708 4.34 -3.65 -8.41
C LYS A 708 3.18 -2.67 -8.27
N THR A 709 3.20 -1.85 -7.23
CA THR A 709 2.16 -0.84 -6.95
C THR A 709 2.21 0.33 -7.94
N LEU A 710 3.41 0.74 -8.36
CA LEU A 710 3.57 1.76 -9.41
C LEU A 710 3.11 1.24 -10.77
N ARG A 711 3.43 -0.01 -11.12
CA ARG A 711 3.00 -0.64 -12.39
C ARG A 711 1.48 -0.83 -12.47
N SER A 712 0.84 -1.28 -11.39
CA SER A 712 -0.63 -1.43 -11.38
C SER A 712 -1.35 -0.09 -11.55
N GLY A 713 -0.79 1.01 -11.04
CA GLY A 713 -1.29 2.36 -11.29
C GLY A 713 -1.19 2.80 -12.75
N THR A 714 -0.13 2.40 -13.47
CA THR A 714 0.10 2.79 -14.88
C THR A 714 -0.71 1.99 -15.90
N LEU A 715 -1.02 0.72 -15.62
CA LEU A 715 -1.82 -0.13 -16.53
C LEU A 715 -3.26 0.37 -16.68
N ASP A 716 -3.81 0.96 -15.62
CA ASP A 716 -5.18 1.49 -15.59
C ASP A 716 -5.31 2.85 -16.32
N GLU A 717 -4.22 3.61 -16.45
CA GLU A 717 -4.18 4.85 -17.24
C GLU A 717 -4.10 4.60 -18.75
N GLN A 718 -3.50 3.47 -19.17
CA GLN A 718 -3.41 3.11 -20.59
C GLN A 718 -4.70 2.51 -21.18
N GLN A 719 -5.67 2.14 -20.34
CA GLN A 719 -6.94 1.53 -20.74
C GLN A 719 -8.08 2.54 -20.97
N LYS A 720 -7.76 3.80 -21.25
CA LYS A 720 -8.75 4.79 -21.70
C LYS A 720 -9.01 4.59 -23.20
N PRO A 721 -10.22 4.20 -23.64
CA PRO A 721 -10.47 3.94 -25.05
C PRO A 721 -10.30 5.21 -25.87
N ALA A 722 -9.42 5.15 -26.87
CA ALA A 722 -9.33 6.15 -27.92
C ALA A 722 -10.60 6.07 -28.78
N ALA A 723 -11.62 6.86 -28.42
CA ALA A 723 -12.77 7.10 -29.27
C ALA A 723 -12.56 8.45 -29.98
N ALA A 724 -12.13 8.36 -31.24
CA ALA A 724 -12.27 9.42 -32.24
C ALA A 724 -13.58 9.19 -33.00
#